data_AF-A0A6P2AD83-F1
#
_entry.id   AF-A0A6P2AD83-F1
#
_cell.length_a   1.000
_cell.length_b   1.000
_cell.length_c   1.000
_cell.angle_alpha   90.00
_cell.angle_beta   90.00
_cell.angle_gamma   90.00
#
_symmetry.space_group_name_H-M   'P 1'
#
loop_
_entity.id
_entity.type
_entity.pdbx_description
1 polymer ?
#
loop_
_entity_poly.entity_id
_entity_poly.type
_entity_poly.pdbx_seq_one_letter_code
_entity_poly.pdbx_strand_id
1 'polypeptide(L)'
;MKIFNPFLDYNNDCDSLSSVTKSQSLEGREAFNKALEVLGDRLLVVKVGTKIAYRLEIEKAIVKSVERRIKVPGAWIWATRRTPSDVWQWLEDQSLDLANKKPSANLGNGVFWLLSHGDDLTKDSVKGREWLTTEFDSQTPAEQQAIIDWFTTQGLEPTLDNHSGGKSRQESWKLSRILPIAEATQLARKLALICGGDPAVTLPQQVTRFPGFSRVQRQDGVVVKTQQTIEQCSGVVYTPEEFESKLIKLYESKGLVYPPYISDDTFRVIKRRWSEFTAPILTPEASSALNELLAGGVPSLPRSTKNNKSKIAFNDQPIKLTDSRISKLLDQAIAFIGGRVREDNTYSQIWLPIATALKQILGATQALIILSSVGGKETDWAGILSTAQSNYFSDPVRVIFAKAKELGFNLKEASRDVFKQSHNPIEIEPPRADYQAYIANEQYQELINQAIADYGEQEQLEYYGASFDSFWEQIETALWVESTVAYSEQVDIWFRRGERHRAYLEAKTQGYKYILDASRTGTGKDYDNSLRFPELVKVQNEDGTTEEKPISKIWFLDSDYKNKDKDFETWAILEPRHNGLYEDHSRTTDTGKPYLVVEPKVENQTPIVSGNCDRAPLFGMARSKGVPDVDKSGKHNPLCAGCAHFQSCKSVREFDAQDTGYGYIGTRAKTIEESARILAHAQNLPRNYDYSKDTLIVNEAGNTLNLQTPAQINSSDWDKAYALAMGNTELTHGEKDVLTRIHQLKDSIYGDTSKHGLDLKALRELLQLEGIAPETLSTLQTKINHYQQGVFAELLQSLQDLDSVTLSEAPNISAASLAIARSAYKRSQVAAALSKIKDFPPYFLGDLIGIIWLQNQGFASYRKGILTVTTRDDSLAKILSQAKQVTLLDSTLTKERAARLLGIKPDEICVVAQDEVSTANLNITRFELGGDNSNSWSDSYLDRLALLEGEFLRRFPQGKVIVPKRLGDILGADMTYMSQTRGANRFKGCHMFIKPVLPDVGAIKTDFYLEYPNGSDNEFEQYYKQRILDELIQTIGRNRWHWYREQELHVWLCLPEKISAKDIVARGLPCETKPVAEYCLEAAPLTQQKVVKVFQSICQQVKKGVKVTQEFLASRVGVHQSNISRLLKQLNYPLKDLTKLCKDLYITIKRKRIISDPPPPELMDICEAIDLDPLWVVALILEEWETNGFKFTPPTWLTYLNKEYREKLWAIIMTSFIAYRVNESPPWATS
;
A
#
# COMPACT_ATOMS: atom_id res chain seq x y z
N MET A 1 -48.94 27.30 28.18
CA MET A 1 -47.71 26.48 28.14
C MET A 1 -48.00 25.04 28.57
N LYS A 2 -48.90 24.39 27.83
CA LYS A 2 -48.98 22.93 27.66
C LYS A 2 -48.55 22.70 26.20
N ILE A 3 -47.96 21.54 25.91
CA ILE A 3 -47.42 21.04 24.62
C ILE A 3 -45.87 21.11 24.57
N PHE A 4 -45.27 19.93 24.33
CA PHE A 4 -43.86 19.53 24.21
C PHE A 4 -43.14 19.06 25.49
N ASN A 5 -43.40 17.80 25.91
CA ASN A 5 -42.33 16.82 26.18
C ASN A 5 -42.91 15.38 26.40
N PRO A 6 -42.82 14.45 25.44
CA PRO A 6 -43.04 13.03 25.71
C PRO A 6 -41.68 12.32 25.57
N PHE A 7 -41.02 11.95 26.66
CA PHE A 7 -40.04 10.84 26.79
C PHE A 7 -39.32 10.93 28.15
N LEU A 8 -40.06 10.70 29.24
CA LEU A 8 -39.50 10.33 30.54
C LEU A 8 -40.47 9.38 31.23
N ASP A 9 -40.35 8.08 30.90
CA ASP A 9 -40.91 7.02 31.72
C ASP A 9 -40.09 5.75 31.50
N TYR A 10 -39.05 5.56 32.30
CA TYR A 10 -38.37 4.27 32.58
C TYR A 10 -37.46 4.48 33.80
N ASN A 11 -38.02 4.34 35.00
CA ASN A 11 -37.26 4.12 36.23
C ASN A 11 -38.20 3.49 37.26
N ASN A 12 -38.11 2.18 37.43
CA ASN A 12 -38.55 1.45 38.63
C ASN A 12 -37.69 0.18 38.73
N ASP A 13 -36.67 0.22 39.59
CA ASP A 13 -36.14 -0.90 40.40
C ASP A 13 -34.71 -0.56 40.87
N CYS A 14 -34.55 -0.08 42.12
CA CYS A 14 -33.27 -0.10 42.88
C CYS A 14 -33.45 0.39 44.34
N ASP A 15 -34.10 -0.39 45.21
CA ASP A 15 -34.31 -0.03 46.63
C ASP A 15 -33.52 -0.91 47.66
N SER A 16 -32.53 -1.70 47.23
CA SER A 16 -31.86 -2.68 48.12
C SER A 16 -30.36 -2.44 48.43
N LEU A 17 -29.82 -1.21 48.37
CA LEU A 17 -28.37 -0.94 48.48
C LEU A 17 -27.92 0.04 49.60
N SER A 18 -28.74 0.32 50.61
CA SER A 18 -28.57 1.54 51.45
C SER A 18 -27.73 1.44 52.74
N SER A 19 -27.29 0.27 53.21
CA SER A 19 -26.55 0.16 54.49
C SER A 19 -25.02 -0.03 54.37
N VAL A 20 -24.54 -0.72 53.34
CA VAL A 20 -23.08 -0.95 53.10
C VAL A 20 -22.38 0.31 52.56
N THR A 21 -23.13 1.22 51.96
CA THR A 21 -22.61 2.44 51.31
C THR A 21 -22.24 3.57 52.26
N LYS A 22 -22.68 3.57 53.52
CA LYS A 22 -22.43 4.68 54.47
C LYS A 22 -21.07 4.62 55.18
N SER A 23 -20.57 3.46 55.59
CA SER A 23 -19.26 3.38 56.30
C SER A 23 -18.07 3.54 55.35
N GLN A 24 -18.14 2.95 54.15
CA GLN A 24 -17.13 3.12 53.10
C GLN A 24 -17.01 4.58 52.62
N SER A 25 -18.03 5.42 52.84
CA SER A 25 -17.98 6.83 52.46
C SER A 25 -17.13 7.71 53.38
N LEU A 26 -16.83 7.29 54.61
CA LEU A 26 -16.07 8.10 55.57
C LEU A 26 -14.55 7.94 55.36
N GLU A 27 -14.06 6.70 55.27
CA GLU A 27 -12.65 6.40 55.03
C GLU A 27 -12.18 6.93 53.66
N GLY A 28 -13.04 6.85 52.64
CA GLY A 28 -12.75 7.40 51.32
C GLY A 28 -12.56 8.91 51.37
N ARG A 29 -13.39 9.59 52.15
CA ARG A 29 -13.32 11.04 52.34
C ARG A 29 -12.11 11.47 53.15
N GLU A 30 -11.71 10.71 54.17
CA GLU A 30 -10.47 10.97 54.92
C GLU A 30 -9.22 10.79 54.05
N ALA A 31 -9.16 9.73 53.26
CA ALA A 31 -8.06 9.53 52.30
C ALA A 31 -8.01 10.64 51.23
N PHE A 32 -9.17 11.10 50.75
CA PHE A 32 -9.26 12.24 49.83
C PHE A 32 -8.69 13.53 50.44
N ASN A 33 -9.10 13.86 51.67
CA ASN A 33 -8.61 15.05 52.37
C ASN A 33 -7.10 14.98 52.66
N LYS A 34 -6.60 13.82 53.10
CA LYS A 34 -5.17 13.60 53.38
C LYS A 34 -4.31 13.71 52.11
N ALA A 35 -4.80 13.21 50.97
CA ALA A 35 -4.14 13.45 49.69
C ALA A 35 -4.10 14.94 49.32
N LEU A 36 -5.18 15.68 49.53
CA LEU A 36 -5.23 17.11 49.25
C LEU A 36 -4.21 17.91 50.08
N GLU A 37 -4.00 17.56 51.35
CA GLU A 37 -3.00 18.20 52.21
C GLU A 37 -1.57 18.06 51.67
N VAL A 38 -1.25 16.92 51.08
CA VAL A 38 0.10 16.56 50.60
C VAL A 38 0.38 17.15 49.22
N LEU A 39 -0.66 17.18 48.39
CA LEU A 39 -0.58 17.72 47.04
C LEU A 39 -0.57 19.25 47.00
N GLY A 40 -1.24 19.89 47.94
CA GLY A 40 -1.50 21.33 47.92
C GLY A 40 -2.57 21.75 46.90
N ASP A 41 -2.63 23.06 46.63
CA ASP A 41 -3.69 23.78 45.89
C ASP A 41 -3.87 23.39 44.40
N ARG A 42 -3.20 22.34 43.92
CA ARG A 42 -3.10 21.99 42.50
C ARG A 42 -3.53 20.55 42.25
N LEU A 43 -4.82 20.29 42.48
CA LEU A 43 -5.44 19.03 42.11
C LEU A 43 -5.97 19.08 40.67
N LEU A 44 -5.24 18.46 39.72
CA LEU A 44 -5.80 18.15 38.40
C LEU A 44 -6.39 16.73 38.41
N VAL A 45 -7.70 16.62 38.58
CA VAL A 45 -8.43 15.35 38.51
C VAL A 45 -9.80 15.61 37.92
N VAL A 46 -10.16 14.93 36.81
CA VAL A 46 -11.12 13.80 36.80
C VAL A 46 -10.93 13.02 35.49
N LYS A 47 -10.81 11.69 35.51
CA LYS A 47 -11.18 10.84 34.36
C LYS A 47 -12.14 9.78 34.85
N VAL A 48 -13.44 10.02 34.73
CA VAL A 48 -14.44 8.97 35.00
C VAL A 48 -14.83 8.32 33.68
N GLY A 49 -14.42 7.06 33.50
CA GLY A 49 -14.67 6.33 32.26
C GLY A 49 -14.05 6.97 31.02
N THR A 50 -14.74 6.91 29.88
CA THR A 50 -14.18 7.23 28.55
C THR A 50 -14.44 8.65 28.06
N LYS A 51 -15.09 9.54 28.85
CA LYS A 51 -15.65 10.78 28.26
C LYS A 51 -15.37 12.12 28.92
N ILE A 52 -14.66 12.23 30.04
CA ILE A 52 -14.60 13.54 30.72
C ILE A 52 -13.24 13.78 31.39
N ALA A 53 -12.61 14.93 31.10
CA ALA A 53 -11.48 15.51 31.84
C ALA A 53 -11.78 16.95 32.27
N TYR A 54 -11.56 17.30 33.54
CA TYR A 54 -11.75 18.66 34.08
C TYR A 54 -10.47 19.17 34.77
N ARG A 55 -10.31 20.51 34.81
CA ARG A 55 -9.30 21.23 35.62
C ARG A 55 -10.02 21.91 36.79
N LEU A 56 -9.65 21.56 38.02
CA LEU A 56 -10.13 22.20 39.25
C LEU A 56 -8.98 22.98 39.87
N GLU A 57 -8.98 24.30 39.69
CA GLU A 57 -8.06 25.19 40.43
C GLU A 57 -8.71 25.51 41.78
N ILE A 58 -8.27 24.84 42.84
CA ILE A 58 -8.67 25.17 44.21
C ILE A 58 -7.67 26.22 44.72
N GLU A 59 -7.62 27.40 44.09
CA GLU A 59 -6.89 28.54 44.67
C GLU A 59 -7.72 29.18 45.79
N LYS A 60 -7.01 29.77 46.76
CA LYS A 60 -7.41 30.45 48.02
C LYS A 60 -8.50 31.54 47.94
N ALA A 61 -9.58 31.35 47.19
CA ALA A 61 -10.65 32.33 46.99
C ALA A 61 -12.00 31.82 47.52
N ILE A 62 -12.14 31.86 48.85
CA ILE A 62 -13.41 32.25 49.49
C ILE A 62 -13.77 33.72 49.13
N VAL A 63 -12.92 34.50 48.44
CA VAL A 63 -13.15 35.93 48.23
C VAL A 63 -12.73 36.36 46.82
N LYS A 64 -13.64 37.09 46.15
CA LYS A 64 -13.53 37.87 44.89
C LYS A 64 -13.82 37.18 43.55
N SER A 65 -15.13 37.14 43.29
CA SER A 65 -15.84 37.43 42.04
C SER A 65 -15.02 37.88 40.81
N VAL A 66 -14.95 36.99 39.80
CA VAL A 66 -15.16 37.34 38.38
C VAL A 66 -15.86 36.14 37.72
N GLU A 67 -17.09 36.32 37.25
CA GLU A 67 -17.79 35.32 36.43
C GLU A 67 -17.04 35.14 35.11
N ARG A 68 -16.46 33.95 34.87
CA ARG A 68 -16.01 33.56 33.53
C ARG A 68 -16.85 32.41 33.01
N ARG A 69 -17.53 32.64 31.89
CA ARG A 69 -18.17 31.61 31.09
C ARG A 69 -17.10 30.76 30.42
N ILE A 70 -17.03 29.48 30.77
CA ILE A 70 -16.23 28.50 30.03
C ILE A 70 -17.17 27.77 29.09
N LYS A 71 -16.93 27.87 27.78
CA LYS A 71 -17.70 27.15 26.76
C LYS A 71 -17.16 25.73 26.64
N VAL A 72 -18.01 24.73 26.82
CA VAL A 72 -17.70 23.30 26.64
C VAL A 72 -18.57 22.75 25.50
N PRO A 73 -18.10 21.80 24.67
CA PRO A 73 -18.95 21.17 23.66
C PRO A 73 -20.08 20.37 24.31
N GLY A 74 -21.30 20.90 24.27
CA GLY A 74 -22.53 20.16 24.58
C GLY A 74 -23.33 20.60 25.83
N ALA A 75 -22.78 21.38 26.76
CA ALA A 75 -23.55 21.94 27.89
C ALA A 75 -22.85 23.14 28.55
N TRP A 76 -23.66 24.04 29.15
CA TRP A 76 -23.17 25.09 30.04
C TRP A 76 -23.16 24.58 31.48
N ILE A 77 -22.00 24.54 32.14
CA ILE A 77 -21.94 24.27 33.59
C ILE A 77 -21.82 25.61 34.31
N TRP A 78 -22.76 25.89 35.22
CA TRP A 78 -22.64 26.96 36.19
C TRP A 78 -21.83 26.45 37.38
N ALA A 79 -20.56 26.83 37.47
CA ALA A 79 -19.75 26.57 38.67
C ALA A 79 -20.11 27.62 39.73
N THR A 80 -21.16 27.38 40.51
CA THR A 80 -21.41 28.12 41.75
C THR A 80 -21.17 27.21 42.96
N ARG A 81 -20.22 27.63 43.81
CA ARG A 81 -19.92 27.23 45.21
C ARG A 81 -20.11 25.74 45.56
N ARG A 82 -19.01 24.98 45.66
CA ARG A 82 -18.98 23.63 46.24
C ARG A 82 -17.81 23.49 47.23
N THR A 83 -18.05 22.89 48.41
CA THR A 83 -17.01 22.54 49.40
C THR A 83 -16.20 21.32 48.92
N PRO A 84 -14.99 21.03 49.45
CA PRO A 84 -14.24 19.81 49.09
C PRO A 84 -15.05 18.52 49.24
N SER A 85 -16.00 18.52 50.18
CA SER A 85 -16.92 17.40 50.41
C SER A 85 -17.99 17.28 49.33
N ASP A 86 -18.51 18.40 48.82
CA ASP A 86 -19.44 18.41 47.69
C ASP A 86 -18.74 18.02 46.37
N VAL A 87 -17.44 18.32 46.26
CA VAL A 87 -16.61 17.88 45.14
C VAL A 87 -16.36 16.38 45.23
N TRP A 88 -15.93 15.85 46.38
CA TRP A 88 -15.73 14.42 46.58
C TRP A 88 -17.00 13.61 46.31
N GLN A 89 -18.14 14.02 46.90
CA GLN A 89 -19.41 13.32 46.70
C GLN A 89 -19.84 13.35 45.24
N TRP A 90 -19.72 14.50 44.57
CA TRP A 90 -20.04 14.58 43.15
C TRP A 90 -19.16 13.67 42.30
N LEU A 91 -17.85 13.59 42.60
CA LEU A 91 -16.93 12.70 41.89
C LEU A 91 -17.24 11.23 42.11
N GLU A 92 -17.56 10.83 43.34
CA GLU A 92 -17.97 9.46 43.66
C GLU A 92 -19.30 9.12 42.97
N ASP A 93 -20.29 10.03 42.96
CA ASP A 93 -21.57 9.83 42.28
C ASP A 93 -21.39 9.69 40.76
N GLN A 94 -20.51 10.49 40.15
CA GLN A 94 -20.17 10.33 38.74
C GLN A 94 -19.46 8.99 38.47
N SER A 95 -18.55 8.57 39.36
CA SER A 95 -17.87 7.27 39.31
C SER A 95 -18.86 6.10 39.30
N LEU A 96 -19.92 6.21 40.11
CA LEU A 96 -20.95 5.19 40.26
C LEU A 96 -21.95 5.18 39.09
N ASP A 97 -22.44 6.34 38.63
CA ASP A 97 -23.39 6.41 37.51
C ASP A 97 -22.78 5.83 36.21
N LEU A 98 -21.48 6.07 36.00
CA LEU A 98 -20.75 5.54 34.85
C LEU A 98 -20.49 4.03 34.95
N ALA A 99 -20.42 3.46 36.14
CA ALA A 99 -20.33 2.01 36.32
C ALA A 99 -21.62 1.27 35.93
N ASN A 100 -22.78 1.94 35.96
CA ASN A 100 -24.09 1.33 35.71
C ASN A 100 -24.53 1.34 34.23
N LYS A 101 -24.01 2.25 33.38
CA LYS A 101 -24.59 2.55 32.05
C LYS A 101 -24.08 1.75 30.83
N LYS A 102 -22.98 0.97 30.91
CA LYS A 102 -22.58 -0.06 29.89
C LYS A 102 -21.28 -0.78 30.33
N PRO A 103 -21.23 -2.12 30.43
CA PRO A 103 -20.02 -2.82 30.86
C PRO A 103 -19.13 -3.14 29.66
N SER A 104 -18.21 -2.24 29.28
CA SER A 104 -17.07 -2.61 28.42
C SER A 104 -15.92 -3.12 29.28
N ALA A 105 -15.43 -4.33 29.00
CA ALA A 105 -14.70 -5.18 29.93
C ALA A 105 -13.29 -4.74 30.40
N ASN A 106 -12.71 -3.61 29.99
CA ASN A 106 -11.26 -3.39 30.18
C ASN A 106 -10.77 -2.01 30.69
N LEU A 107 -11.66 -1.11 31.16
CA LEU A 107 -11.22 0.12 31.83
C LEU A 107 -11.86 0.23 33.20
N GLY A 108 -11.10 -0.09 34.24
CA GLY A 108 -11.58 -0.04 35.62
C GLY A 108 -11.97 1.38 36.01
N ASN A 109 -13.25 1.62 36.26
CA ASN A 109 -13.81 2.89 36.72
C ASN A 109 -13.09 3.34 38.01
N GLY A 110 -12.79 4.64 38.12
CA GLY A 110 -12.15 5.24 39.29
C GLY A 110 -11.66 6.66 39.00
N VAL A 111 -11.18 7.33 40.04
CA VAL A 111 -10.66 8.70 39.96
C VAL A 111 -9.13 8.69 39.88
N PHE A 112 -8.54 9.60 39.10
CA PHE A 112 -7.10 9.61 38.77
C PHE A 112 -6.55 11.05 38.73
N TRP A 113 -5.29 11.24 39.14
CA TRP A 113 -4.57 12.53 39.06
C TRP A 113 -3.46 12.54 37.99
N LEU A 114 -3.12 13.73 37.51
CA LEU A 114 -1.96 13.95 36.64
C LEU A 114 -0.81 14.58 37.43
N LEU A 115 0.36 13.96 37.33
CA LEU A 115 1.57 14.32 38.10
C LEU A 115 2.51 15.30 37.36
N SER A 116 1.97 16.07 36.42
CA SER A 116 2.76 16.89 35.50
C SER A 116 2.14 18.26 35.24
N HIS A 117 3.00 19.26 34.98
CA HIS A 117 2.58 20.63 34.68
C HIS A 117 2.20 20.74 33.21
N GLY A 118 0.90 20.89 32.94
CA GLY A 118 0.36 21.13 31.61
C GLY A 118 -1.06 21.67 31.66
N ASP A 119 -1.49 22.32 30.57
CA ASP A 119 -2.83 22.89 30.48
C ASP A 119 -3.90 21.83 30.15
N ASP A 120 -3.49 20.63 29.70
CA ASP A 120 -4.34 19.48 29.40
C ASP A 120 -3.61 18.12 29.56
N LEU A 121 -4.26 17.00 29.22
CA LEU A 121 -3.70 15.63 29.32
C LEU A 121 -2.90 15.20 28.06
N THR A 122 -2.62 16.10 27.12
CA THR A 122 -1.86 15.77 25.90
C THR A 122 -0.36 15.78 26.17
N LYS A 123 0.38 14.93 25.46
CA LYS A 123 1.83 14.80 25.61
C LYS A 123 2.57 16.13 25.36
N ASP A 124 2.02 16.97 24.48
CA ASP A 124 2.65 18.23 24.04
C ASP A 124 2.36 19.41 24.97
N SER A 125 1.37 19.29 25.87
CA SER A 125 1.07 20.35 26.85
C SER A 125 1.85 20.19 28.16
N VAL A 126 2.45 19.03 28.40
CA VAL A 126 3.26 18.75 29.60
C VAL A 126 4.63 19.40 29.47
N LYS A 127 4.80 20.56 30.12
CA LYS A 127 6.04 21.37 30.09
C LYS A 127 7.08 20.90 31.10
N GLY A 128 6.66 20.21 32.17
CA GLY A 128 7.58 19.68 33.19
C GLY A 128 6.87 18.83 34.25
N ARG A 129 7.64 18.26 35.18
CA ARG A 129 7.14 17.41 36.27
C ARG A 129 7.87 17.70 37.57
N GLU A 130 7.13 17.82 38.66
CA GLU A 130 7.68 17.84 40.02
C GLU A 130 7.42 16.53 40.78
N TRP A 131 6.72 15.56 40.17
CA TRP A 131 6.46 14.25 40.76
C TRP A 131 6.97 13.12 39.86
N LEU A 132 7.60 12.13 40.48
CA LEU A 132 8.05 10.89 39.85
C LEU A 132 7.26 9.73 40.46
N THR A 133 6.80 8.77 39.64
CA THR A 133 5.98 7.64 40.12
C THR A 133 6.43 6.33 39.49
N THR A 134 6.27 5.25 40.25
CA THR A 134 6.35 3.88 39.76
C THR A 134 5.11 3.08 40.16
N GLU A 135 4.77 2.03 39.40
CA GLU A 135 3.67 1.11 39.72
C GLU A 135 4.19 -0.31 39.74
N PHE A 136 3.84 -1.06 40.79
CA PHE A 136 4.18 -2.47 40.94
C PHE A 136 2.96 -3.33 40.64
N ASP A 137 2.92 -3.95 39.45
CA ASP A 137 1.76 -4.74 39.01
C ASP A 137 2.05 -6.24 38.86
N SER A 138 3.33 -6.60 38.80
CA SER A 138 3.82 -7.95 38.53
C SER A 138 4.34 -8.67 39.78
N GLN A 139 4.59 -7.93 40.86
CA GLN A 139 5.05 -8.43 42.15
C GLN A 139 3.87 -8.77 43.08
N THR A 140 4.06 -9.73 43.98
CA THR A 140 3.11 -10.01 45.07
C THR A 140 3.12 -8.87 46.10
N PRO A 141 2.05 -8.68 46.91
CA PRO A 141 2.01 -7.61 47.91
C PRO A 141 3.21 -7.60 48.88
N ALA A 142 3.72 -8.79 49.26
CA ALA A 142 4.89 -8.92 50.10
C ALA A 142 6.18 -8.46 49.40
N GLU A 143 6.34 -8.80 48.12
CA GLU A 143 7.47 -8.32 47.30
C GLU A 143 7.39 -6.80 47.07
N GLN A 144 6.17 -6.26 46.86
CA GLN A 144 5.96 -4.81 46.74
C GLN A 144 6.39 -4.08 48.02
N GLN A 145 5.95 -4.56 49.19
CA GLN A 145 6.37 -4.00 50.47
C GLN A 145 7.88 -4.11 50.66
N ALA A 146 8.49 -5.25 50.32
CA ALA A 146 9.95 -5.42 50.43
C ALA A 146 10.73 -4.43 49.56
N ILE A 147 10.22 -4.07 48.37
CA ILE A 147 10.81 -3.05 47.50
C ILE A 147 10.69 -1.66 48.13
N ILE A 148 9.54 -1.33 48.75
CA ILE A 148 9.30 -0.06 49.43
C ILE A 148 10.19 0.09 50.68
N ASP A 149 10.29 -0.97 51.47
CA ASP A 149 11.18 -1.04 52.64
C ASP A 149 12.64 -0.89 52.18
N TRP A 150 13.01 -1.54 51.08
CA TRP A 150 14.33 -1.39 50.49
C TRP A 150 14.61 0.05 50.06
N PHE A 151 13.68 0.73 49.36
CA PHE A 151 13.83 2.14 49.05
C PHE A 151 14.02 3.01 50.29
N THR A 152 13.21 2.78 51.33
CA THR A 152 13.27 3.52 52.58
C THR A 152 14.60 3.30 53.30
N THR A 153 15.11 2.05 53.37
CA THR A 153 16.42 1.75 53.97
C THR A 153 17.60 2.37 53.21
N GLN A 154 17.46 2.58 51.90
CA GLN A 154 18.45 3.31 51.09
C GLN A 154 18.25 4.84 51.13
N GLY A 155 17.26 5.32 51.90
CA GLY A 155 16.97 6.73 52.10
C GLY A 155 16.23 7.42 50.95
N LEU A 156 15.46 6.65 50.16
CA LEU A 156 14.57 7.12 49.09
C LEU A 156 13.10 6.80 49.45
N GLU A 157 12.64 7.28 50.60
CA GLU A 157 11.26 7.07 51.09
C GLU A 157 10.22 7.69 50.14
N PRO A 158 9.17 6.96 49.72
CA PRO A 158 8.07 7.52 48.93
C PRO A 158 7.38 8.69 49.65
N THR A 159 7.08 9.76 48.92
CA THR A 159 6.27 10.87 49.44
C THR A 159 4.81 10.45 49.63
N LEU A 160 4.29 9.68 48.68
CA LEU A 160 2.97 9.07 48.74
C LEU A 160 3.01 7.63 48.23
N ASP A 161 2.41 6.75 49.03
CA ASP A 161 2.20 5.34 48.74
C ASP A 161 0.70 5.07 48.63
N ASN A 162 0.26 4.71 47.43
CA ASN A 162 -1.15 4.55 47.10
C ASN A 162 -1.47 3.13 46.65
N HIS A 163 -2.43 2.49 47.33
CA HIS A 163 -2.99 1.24 46.89
C HIS A 163 -4.10 1.48 45.86
N SER A 164 -3.95 0.93 44.66
CA SER A 164 -4.85 1.19 43.53
C SER A 164 -6.28 0.62 43.67
N GLY A 165 -6.61 0.02 44.82
CA GLY A 165 -7.79 -0.81 45.02
C GLY A 165 -7.74 -2.12 44.21
N GLY A 166 -6.56 -2.54 43.75
CA GLY A 166 -6.35 -3.77 43.00
C GLY A 166 -5.21 -4.60 43.59
N LYS A 167 -4.34 -5.14 42.73
CA LYS A 167 -3.12 -5.84 43.15
C LYS A 167 -1.87 -4.96 43.13
N SER A 168 -2.00 -3.68 42.73
CA SER A 168 -0.86 -2.80 42.51
C SER A 168 -0.79 -1.65 43.50
N ARG A 169 0.43 -1.35 43.93
CA ARG A 169 0.79 -0.11 44.64
C ARG A 169 1.48 0.87 43.70
N GLN A 170 1.23 2.14 43.95
CA GLN A 170 1.73 3.26 43.16
C GLN A 170 2.50 4.20 44.09
N GLU A 171 3.83 4.17 43.98
CA GLU A 171 4.72 4.97 44.80
C GLU A 171 5.12 6.24 44.07
N SER A 172 5.02 7.37 44.76
CA SER A 172 5.28 8.69 44.20
C SER A 172 6.24 9.51 45.07
N TRP A 173 7.19 10.17 44.44
CA TRP A 173 8.18 11.05 45.07
C TRP A 173 8.03 12.48 44.55
N LYS A 174 7.96 13.43 45.48
CA LYS A 174 7.88 14.87 45.19
C LYS A 174 9.27 15.47 45.12
N LEU A 175 9.51 16.27 44.08
CA LEU A 175 10.71 17.05 43.87
C LEU A 175 10.51 18.50 44.33
N SER A 176 11.57 19.15 44.78
CA SER A 176 11.55 20.54 45.26
C SER A 176 11.38 21.57 44.15
N ARG A 177 11.57 21.16 42.88
CA ARG A 177 11.38 21.99 41.70
C ARG A 177 10.84 21.17 40.53
N ILE A 178 10.22 21.88 39.60
CA ILE A 178 9.73 21.32 38.33
C ILE A 178 10.93 20.99 37.44
N LEU A 179 11.05 19.73 37.03
CA LEU A 179 12.02 19.31 36.04
C LEU A 179 11.48 19.43 34.62
N PRO A 180 12.32 19.80 33.64
CA PRO A 180 12.00 19.63 32.23
C PRO A 180 11.60 18.18 31.93
N ILE A 181 10.65 18.00 31.01
CA ILE A 181 10.03 16.69 30.82
C ILE A 181 11.01 15.61 30.37
N ALA A 182 12.05 15.97 29.61
CA ALA A 182 13.10 15.05 29.21
C ALA A 182 13.89 14.51 30.41
N GLU A 183 14.25 15.38 31.35
CA GLU A 183 14.97 15.01 32.58
C GLU A 183 14.09 14.16 33.50
N ALA A 184 12.84 14.56 33.72
CA ALA A 184 11.89 13.78 34.51
C ALA A 184 11.63 12.39 33.92
N THR A 185 11.55 12.29 32.58
CA THR A 185 11.41 11.00 31.87
C THR A 185 12.64 10.12 32.07
N GLN A 186 13.85 10.69 32.04
CA GLN A 186 15.08 9.93 32.32
C GLN A 186 15.08 9.37 33.74
N LEU A 187 14.78 10.19 34.75
CA LEU A 187 14.69 9.72 36.14
C LEU A 187 13.61 8.66 36.32
N ALA A 188 12.43 8.82 35.70
CA ALA A 188 11.35 7.84 35.77
C ALA A 188 11.74 6.49 35.12
N ARG A 189 12.48 6.51 34.00
CA ARG A 189 12.99 5.28 33.35
C ARG A 189 14.00 4.55 34.24
N LYS A 190 14.94 5.29 34.84
CA LYS A 190 15.93 4.74 35.76
C LYS A 190 15.25 4.15 37.00
N LEU A 191 14.21 4.82 37.51
CA LEU A 191 13.40 4.36 38.63
C LEU A 191 12.60 3.09 38.30
N ALA A 192 11.87 3.06 37.18
CA ALA A 192 11.09 1.89 36.78
C ALA A 192 11.98 0.66 36.55
N LEU A 193 13.17 0.84 35.97
CA LEU A 193 14.11 -0.25 35.72
C LEU A 193 14.62 -0.89 37.01
N ILE A 194 15.05 -0.09 37.99
CA ILE A 194 15.67 -0.64 39.22
C ILE A 194 14.69 -1.40 40.11
N CYS A 195 13.41 -1.01 40.07
CA CYS A 195 12.36 -1.58 40.90
C CYS A 195 11.46 -2.58 40.17
N GLY A 196 11.69 -2.80 38.88
CA GLY A 196 10.84 -3.66 38.06
C GLY A 196 9.41 -3.15 37.91
N GLY A 197 9.21 -1.84 37.96
CA GLY A 197 7.90 -1.20 37.82
C GLY A 197 7.38 -1.23 36.39
N ASP A 198 6.09 -0.95 36.19
CA ASP A 198 5.50 -0.91 34.85
C ASP A 198 6.17 0.20 34.00
N PRO A 199 6.82 -0.12 32.87
CA PRO A 199 7.47 0.88 32.02
C PRO A 199 6.50 1.91 31.44
N ALA A 200 5.19 1.71 31.50
CA ALA A 200 4.17 2.68 31.13
C ALA A 200 4.15 3.92 32.04
N VAL A 201 4.53 3.79 33.32
CA VAL A 201 4.55 4.92 34.28
C VAL A 201 5.61 5.97 33.97
N THR A 202 6.58 5.61 33.12
CA THR A 202 7.65 6.51 32.66
C THR A 202 7.18 7.56 31.66
N LEU A 203 5.93 7.48 31.17
CA LEU A 203 5.39 8.40 30.18
C LEU A 203 4.92 9.74 30.80
N PRO A 204 5.25 10.89 30.19
CA PRO A 204 4.88 12.26 30.60
C PRO A 204 3.41 12.55 30.93
N GLN A 205 2.48 11.79 30.35
CA GLN A 205 1.04 11.96 30.48
C GLN A 205 0.37 10.88 31.33
N GLN A 206 1.15 9.96 31.92
CA GLN A 206 0.57 8.90 32.75
C GLN A 206 -0.16 9.50 33.96
N VAL A 207 -1.40 9.06 34.14
CA VAL A 207 -2.21 9.35 35.32
C VAL A 207 -2.07 8.23 36.34
N THR A 208 -2.11 8.61 37.60
CA THR A 208 -2.00 7.69 38.74
C THR A 208 -3.35 7.71 39.47
N ARG A 209 -3.73 6.60 40.12
CA ARG A 209 -5.02 6.50 40.84
C ARG A 209 -5.05 7.55 41.94
N PHE A 210 -6.21 8.14 42.21
CA PHE A 210 -6.37 9.09 43.29
C PHE A 210 -7.01 8.41 44.50
N PRO A 211 -6.35 8.40 45.66
CA PRO A 211 -6.87 7.72 46.83
C PRO A 211 -8.18 8.34 47.33
N GLY A 212 -9.02 7.54 47.98
CA GLY A 212 -10.29 7.98 48.54
C GLY A 212 -11.51 7.73 47.65
N PHE A 213 -11.34 7.02 46.54
CA PHE A 213 -12.42 6.67 45.62
C PHE A 213 -12.52 5.17 45.39
N SER A 214 -13.72 4.67 45.14
CA SER A 214 -13.95 3.26 44.86
C SER A 214 -13.48 2.89 43.46
N ARG A 215 -12.67 1.83 43.35
CA ARG A 215 -12.44 1.10 42.10
C ARG A 215 -13.57 0.08 41.93
N VAL A 216 -14.33 0.23 40.86
CA VAL A 216 -15.42 -0.69 40.54
C VAL A 216 -14.93 -1.71 39.53
N GLN A 217 -14.95 -3.00 39.87
CA GLN A 217 -14.55 -4.10 39.01
C GLN A 217 -15.68 -5.13 38.91
N ARG A 218 -15.80 -5.84 37.79
CA ARG A 218 -16.64 -7.03 37.72
C ARG A 218 -15.77 -8.26 37.89
N GLN A 219 -15.99 -9.00 38.96
CA GLN A 219 -15.36 -10.29 39.22
C GLN A 219 -16.45 -11.35 39.15
N ASP A 220 -16.33 -12.28 38.21
CA ASP A 220 -17.31 -13.36 37.97
C ASP A 220 -18.75 -12.87 37.77
N GLY A 221 -18.91 -11.72 37.10
CA GLY A 221 -20.21 -11.10 36.84
C GLY A 221 -20.77 -10.25 37.99
N VAL A 222 -20.14 -10.29 39.17
CA VAL A 222 -20.51 -9.48 40.34
C VAL A 222 -19.71 -8.18 40.36
N VAL A 223 -20.38 -7.06 40.61
CA VAL A 223 -19.72 -5.75 40.77
C VAL A 223 -19.09 -5.70 42.17
N VAL A 224 -17.76 -5.79 42.23
CA VAL A 224 -16.96 -5.63 43.44
C VAL A 224 -16.43 -4.20 43.48
N LYS A 225 -16.63 -3.51 44.62
CA LYS A 225 -16.06 -2.19 44.90
C LYS A 225 -14.89 -2.35 45.85
N THR A 226 -13.71 -1.93 45.42
CA THR A 226 -12.49 -1.93 46.23
C THR A 226 -11.99 -0.51 46.38
N GLN A 227 -11.73 -0.07 47.61
CA GLN A 227 -11.33 1.31 47.88
C GLN A 227 -9.86 1.55 47.49
N GLN A 228 -9.59 2.71 46.93
CA GLN A 228 -8.23 3.22 46.74
C GLN A 228 -7.80 3.91 48.03
N THR A 229 -6.69 3.47 48.63
CA THR A 229 -6.26 3.88 49.98
C THR A 229 -4.85 4.45 49.94
N ILE A 230 -4.61 5.45 50.79
CA ILE A 230 -3.25 5.89 51.10
C ILE A 230 -2.71 4.93 52.16
N GLU A 231 -1.67 4.17 51.81
CA GLU A 231 -1.01 3.28 52.77
C GLU A 231 -0.04 4.08 53.64
N GLN A 232 0.76 4.95 53.02
CA GLN A 232 1.70 5.82 53.70
C GLN A 232 1.79 7.18 53.01
N CYS A 233 2.00 8.22 53.83
CA CYS A 233 2.40 9.52 53.33
C CYS A 233 3.44 10.13 54.26
N SER A 234 4.66 10.27 53.76
CA SER A 234 5.81 10.77 54.53
C SER A 234 5.94 12.30 54.45
N GLY A 235 5.39 12.91 53.40
CA GLY A 235 5.55 14.33 53.10
C GLY A 235 6.98 14.74 52.69
N VAL A 236 7.89 13.78 52.52
CA VAL A 236 9.30 14.04 52.17
C VAL A 236 9.38 14.63 50.76
N VAL A 237 10.24 15.64 50.57
CA VAL A 237 10.48 16.31 49.29
C VAL A 237 11.98 16.28 48.99
N TYR A 238 12.35 15.85 47.79
CA TYR A 238 13.73 15.70 47.37
C TYR A 238 14.17 16.83 46.42
N THR A 239 15.41 17.29 46.51
CA THR A 239 15.99 17.98 45.35
C THR A 239 16.25 16.96 44.22
N PRO A 240 16.16 17.34 42.93
CA PRO A 240 16.48 16.42 41.83
C PRO A 240 17.85 15.74 41.97
N GLU A 241 18.84 16.51 42.44
CA GLU A 241 20.21 16.06 42.63
C GLU A 241 20.32 15.06 43.79
N GLU A 242 19.59 15.30 44.89
CA GLU A 242 19.48 14.34 45.99
C GLU A 242 18.76 13.06 45.57
N PHE A 243 17.65 13.18 44.84
CA PHE A 243 16.90 12.04 44.31
C PHE A 243 17.78 11.17 43.41
N GLU A 244 18.52 11.79 42.49
CA GLU A 244 19.45 11.10 41.59
C GLU A 244 20.60 10.43 42.37
N SER A 245 21.18 11.10 43.36
CA SER A 245 22.23 10.52 44.21
C SER A 245 21.76 9.28 44.98
N LYS A 246 20.53 9.29 45.51
CA LYS A 246 19.93 8.12 46.18
C LYS A 246 19.62 7.01 45.18
N LEU A 247 19.20 7.35 43.96
CA LEU A 247 18.98 6.38 42.89
C LEU A 247 20.28 5.69 42.45
N ILE A 248 21.40 6.41 42.41
CA ILE A 248 22.73 5.82 42.15
C ILE A 248 23.06 4.74 43.19
N LYS A 249 22.87 5.03 44.48
CA LYS A 249 23.10 4.06 45.57
C LYS A 249 22.22 2.80 45.43
N LEU A 250 20.99 2.96 44.94
CA LEU A 250 20.10 1.83 44.66
C LEU A 250 20.64 0.92 43.56
N TYR A 251 21.16 1.50 42.46
CA TYR A 251 21.81 0.74 41.39
C TYR A 251 23.06 0.01 41.90
N GLU A 252 23.91 0.69 42.68
CA GLU A 252 25.11 0.10 43.28
C GLU A 252 24.76 -1.09 44.19
N SER A 253 23.71 -0.97 45.01
CA SER A 253 23.28 -2.05 45.91
C SER A 253 22.75 -3.30 45.18
N LYS A 254 22.35 -3.17 43.90
CA LYS A 254 21.98 -4.32 43.03
C LYS A 254 23.12 -4.78 42.12
N GLY A 255 24.32 -4.19 42.23
CA GLY A 255 25.45 -4.48 41.34
C GLY A 255 25.23 -4.04 39.90
N LEU A 256 24.37 -3.03 39.68
CA LEU A 256 24.07 -2.49 38.36
C LEU A 256 24.82 -1.19 38.11
N VAL A 257 25.24 -0.98 36.85
CA VAL A 257 25.87 0.26 36.40
C VAL A 257 24.78 1.32 36.28
N TYR A 258 24.94 2.45 36.98
CA TYR A 258 24.04 3.57 36.86
C TYR A 258 24.22 4.26 35.50
N PRO A 259 23.20 4.29 34.62
CA PRO A 259 23.34 4.91 33.31
C PRO A 259 23.24 6.44 33.44
N PRO A 260 24.20 7.21 32.89
CA PRO A 260 24.06 8.67 32.84
C PRO A 260 22.85 9.06 32.00
N TYR A 261 22.56 8.29 30.93
CA TYR A 261 21.44 8.51 30.03
C TYR A 261 20.93 7.18 29.45
N ILE A 262 19.60 7.01 29.36
CA ILE A 262 18.96 5.88 28.69
C ILE A 262 18.25 6.38 27.43
N SER A 263 18.82 6.07 26.26
CA SER A 263 18.23 6.44 24.98
C SER A 263 16.88 5.75 24.75
N ASP A 264 16.04 6.32 23.89
CA ASP A 264 14.74 5.70 23.55
C ASP A 264 14.90 4.31 22.94
N ASP A 265 15.95 4.10 22.12
CA ASP A 265 16.19 2.80 21.48
C ASP A 265 16.70 1.78 22.51
N THR A 266 17.63 2.17 23.38
CA THR A 266 18.08 1.33 24.50
C THR A 266 16.90 0.94 25.40
N PHE A 267 16.04 1.91 25.77
CA PHE A 267 14.88 1.64 26.61
C PHE A 267 13.85 0.75 25.90
N ARG A 268 13.68 0.86 24.58
CA ARG A 268 12.81 -0.06 23.79
C ARG A 268 13.35 -1.48 23.80
N VAL A 269 14.67 -1.66 23.68
CA VAL A 269 15.31 -2.99 23.76
C VAL A 269 15.10 -3.60 25.14
N ILE A 270 15.36 -2.83 26.21
CA ILE A 270 15.12 -3.25 27.60
C ILE A 270 13.63 -3.61 27.80
N LYS A 271 12.71 -2.80 27.28
CA LYS A 271 11.25 -3.06 27.36
C LYS A 271 10.79 -4.33 26.65
N ARG A 272 11.40 -4.70 25.52
CA ARG A 272 11.09 -5.97 24.82
C ARG A 272 11.54 -7.20 25.61
N ARG A 273 12.49 -7.02 26.52
CA ARG A 273 13.06 -8.05 27.40
C ARG A 273 12.75 -7.77 28.87
N TRP A 274 11.68 -7.01 29.17
CA TRP A 274 11.40 -6.50 30.52
C TRP A 274 11.38 -7.61 31.57
N SER A 275 10.67 -8.71 31.28
CA SER A 275 10.59 -9.88 32.17
C SER A 275 11.95 -10.54 32.48
N GLU A 276 12.96 -10.36 31.63
CA GLU A 276 14.33 -10.86 31.85
C GLU A 276 15.13 -9.93 32.77
N PHE A 277 14.77 -8.64 32.84
CA PHE A 277 15.49 -7.58 33.56
C PHE A 277 14.75 -7.02 34.79
N THR A 278 13.56 -7.53 35.09
CA THR A 278 12.75 -7.06 36.23
C THR A 278 12.37 -8.15 37.22
N ALA A 279 13.06 -9.28 37.16
CA ALA A 279 12.96 -10.30 38.21
C ALA A 279 13.37 -9.69 39.57
N PRO A 280 12.71 -10.04 40.69
CA PRO A 280 13.07 -9.55 42.02
C PRO A 280 14.56 -9.72 42.34
N ILE A 281 15.13 -10.83 41.87
CA ILE A 281 16.56 -11.13 41.88
C ILE A 281 17.00 -11.35 40.44
N LEU A 282 17.88 -10.47 39.95
CA LEU A 282 18.50 -10.66 38.65
C LEU A 282 19.54 -11.78 38.72
N THR A 283 19.48 -12.72 37.77
CA THR A 283 20.56 -13.69 37.57
C THR A 283 21.85 -12.94 37.17
N PRO A 284 23.06 -13.43 37.53
CA PRO A 284 24.31 -12.80 37.12
C PRO A 284 24.40 -12.50 35.61
N GLU A 285 23.86 -13.38 34.78
CA GLU A 285 23.80 -13.24 33.33
C GLU A 285 22.89 -12.08 32.89
N ALA A 286 21.71 -11.97 33.50
CA ALA A 286 20.77 -10.87 33.26
C ALA A 286 21.33 -9.53 33.74
N SER A 287 21.99 -9.49 34.91
CA SER A 287 22.69 -8.30 35.41
C SER A 287 23.82 -7.88 34.48
N SER A 288 24.62 -8.84 33.98
CA SER A 288 25.71 -8.55 33.03
C SER A 288 25.17 -8.00 31.71
N ALA A 289 24.14 -8.61 31.13
CA ALA A 289 23.55 -8.16 29.88
C ALA A 289 22.83 -6.81 30.01
N LEU A 290 22.22 -6.55 31.17
CA LEU A 290 21.65 -5.24 31.48
C LEU A 290 22.75 -4.19 31.61
N ASN A 291 23.84 -4.49 32.33
CA ASN A 291 24.99 -3.58 32.45
C ASN A 291 25.63 -3.28 31.09
N GLU A 292 25.73 -4.26 30.20
CA GLU A 292 26.23 -4.07 28.84
C GLU A 292 25.32 -3.12 28.03
N LEU A 293 24.00 -3.31 28.11
CA LEU A 293 23.01 -2.42 27.48
C LEU A 293 23.07 -0.99 28.05
N LEU A 294 23.21 -0.87 29.37
CA LEU A 294 23.29 0.42 30.07
C LEU A 294 24.62 1.14 29.79
N ALA A 295 25.69 0.41 29.48
CA ALA A 295 26.98 0.94 29.04
C ALA A 295 27.05 1.28 27.54
N GLY A 296 25.98 1.02 26.77
CA GLY A 296 25.90 1.30 25.34
C GLY A 296 26.42 0.20 24.40
N GLY A 297 26.62 -1.03 24.92
CA GLY A 297 27.01 -2.21 24.13
C GLY A 297 25.84 -2.91 23.43
N VAL A 298 26.16 -3.80 22.48
CA VAL A 298 25.19 -4.67 21.78
C VAL A 298 25.29 -6.07 22.40
N PRO A 299 24.30 -6.52 23.21
CA PRO A 299 24.51 -7.68 24.06
C PRO A 299 24.52 -9.00 23.30
N SER A 300 25.47 -9.87 23.65
CA SER A 300 25.55 -11.27 23.22
C SER A 300 24.84 -12.19 24.22
N LEU A 301 23.52 -12.35 24.09
CA LEU A 301 22.83 -13.47 24.75
C LEU A 301 22.12 -14.35 23.72
N PRO A 302 22.36 -15.68 23.72
CA PRO A 302 21.56 -16.61 22.92
C PRO A 302 20.13 -16.65 23.44
N ARG A 303 19.15 -16.68 22.52
CA ARG A 303 17.72 -16.79 22.87
C ARG A 303 17.46 -18.08 23.66
N SER A 304 16.97 -17.93 24.88
CA SER A 304 16.53 -19.05 25.71
C SER A 304 15.31 -19.74 25.10
N THR A 305 15.46 -21.00 24.70
CA THR A 305 14.41 -21.89 24.21
C THR A 305 13.75 -22.67 25.35
N LYS A 306 13.05 -21.99 26.26
CA LYS A 306 12.18 -22.70 27.23
C LYS A 306 10.70 -22.33 27.07
N ASN A 307 9.98 -23.35 26.61
CA ASN A 307 8.54 -23.60 26.68
C ASN A 307 7.77 -22.75 27.69
N ASN A 308 6.77 -22.01 27.19
CA ASN A 308 5.54 -21.75 27.93
C ASN A 308 4.34 -22.17 27.07
N LYS A 309 3.86 -23.40 27.32
CA LYS A 309 2.47 -23.80 27.09
C LYS A 309 1.65 -23.29 28.26
N SER A 310 0.91 -22.20 28.10
CA SER A 310 -0.32 -21.94 28.86
C SER A 310 -1.12 -20.84 28.20
N LYS A 311 -2.39 -21.16 27.90
CA LYS A 311 -3.53 -20.29 27.56
C LYS A 311 -3.21 -19.12 26.63
N ILE A 312 -3.58 -19.29 25.35
CA ILE A 312 -3.70 -18.18 24.41
C ILE A 312 -4.86 -17.30 24.88
N ALA A 313 -4.55 -16.36 25.78
CA ALA A 313 -5.34 -15.16 25.99
C ALA A 313 -5.22 -14.34 24.70
N PHE A 314 -6.26 -14.40 23.86
CA PHE A 314 -6.35 -13.52 22.70
C PHE A 314 -6.59 -12.10 23.20
N ASN A 315 -5.50 -11.34 23.20
CA ASN A 315 -5.38 -9.98 23.70
C ASN A 315 -6.37 -9.03 23.01
N ASP A 316 -7.22 -8.39 23.82
CA ASP A 316 -8.00 -7.17 23.51
C ASP A 316 -7.07 -5.91 23.44
N GLN A 317 -5.79 -6.11 23.12
CA GLN A 317 -4.77 -5.07 23.16
C GLN A 317 -4.81 -4.25 21.85
N PRO A 318 -4.92 -2.92 21.93
CA PRO A 318 -4.76 -2.05 20.77
C PRO A 318 -3.42 -2.29 20.08
N ILE A 319 -3.41 -2.32 18.75
CA ILE A 319 -2.17 -2.46 17.96
C ILE A 319 -1.26 -1.28 18.29
N LYS A 320 -0.19 -1.53 19.06
CA LYS A 320 0.84 -0.52 19.30
C LYS A 320 1.53 -0.17 17.99
N LEU A 321 1.14 0.95 17.40
CA LEU A 321 1.91 1.66 16.39
C LEU A 321 3.26 2.05 16.97
N THR A 322 4.24 1.16 16.87
CA THR A 322 5.59 1.40 17.39
C THR A 322 6.37 2.41 16.57
N ASP A 323 5.82 2.88 15.45
CA ASP A 323 6.47 3.83 14.57
C ASP A 323 5.89 5.24 14.69
N SER A 324 6.72 6.15 15.18
CA SER A 324 6.41 7.57 15.36
C SER A 324 6.10 8.29 14.05
N ARG A 325 6.47 7.72 12.88
CA ARG A 325 6.09 8.21 11.54
C ARG A 325 4.68 7.76 11.18
N ILE A 326 4.32 6.49 11.41
CA ILE A 326 2.96 6.02 11.18
C ILE A 326 1.98 6.79 12.04
N SER A 327 2.23 6.98 13.34
CA SER A 327 1.32 7.74 14.22
C SER A 327 1.16 9.20 13.76
N LYS A 328 2.25 9.89 13.41
CA LYS A 328 2.20 11.28 12.88
C LYS A 328 1.45 11.38 11.57
N LEU A 329 1.65 10.40 10.69
CA LEU A 329 0.95 10.31 9.43
C LEU A 329 -0.51 9.92 9.63
N LEU A 330 -0.83 9.10 10.63
CA LEU A 330 -2.20 8.71 10.98
C LEU A 330 -2.91 9.97 11.47
N ASP A 331 -2.27 10.75 12.32
CA ASP A 331 -2.76 12.03 12.82
C ASP A 331 -2.94 13.05 11.70
N GLN A 332 -1.98 13.16 10.77
CA GLN A 332 -2.11 14.03 9.59
C GLN A 332 -3.19 13.54 8.62
N ALA A 333 -3.29 12.23 8.41
CA ALA A 333 -4.28 11.56 7.58
C ALA A 333 -5.67 11.80 8.14
N ILE A 334 -5.88 11.61 9.44
CA ILE A 334 -7.15 11.80 10.10
C ILE A 334 -7.51 13.28 10.20
N ALA A 335 -6.54 14.16 10.53
CA ALA A 335 -6.72 15.62 10.48
C ALA A 335 -7.12 16.10 9.09
N PHE A 336 -6.51 15.51 8.07
CA PHE A 336 -6.80 15.80 6.67
C PHE A 336 -8.16 15.27 6.23
N ILE A 337 -8.54 14.05 6.63
CA ILE A 337 -9.89 13.49 6.44
C ILE A 337 -10.91 14.46 7.05
N GLY A 338 -10.70 14.87 8.30
CA GLY A 338 -11.57 15.79 9.03
C GLY A 338 -11.71 17.19 8.42
N GLY A 339 -10.63 17.68 7.81
CA GLY A 339 -10.64 18.97 7.13
C GLY A 339 -11.39 18.98 5.79
N ARG A 340 -11.70 17.81 5.21
CA ARG A 340 -12.35 17.67 3.89
C ARG A 340 -13.71 16.98 3.91
N VAL A 341 -14.03 16.26 4.98
CA VAL A 341 -15.35 15.66 5.18
C VAL A 341 -16.09 16.52 6.19
N ARG A 342 -16.71 17.61 5.73
CA ARG A 342 -17.73 18.32 6.51
C ARG A 342 -19.02 18.40 5.72
N GLU A 343 -20.01 17.77 6.35
CA GLU A 343 -21.43 17.75 6.04
C GLU A 343 -21.81 16.97 4.76
N ASP A 344 -22.74 16.02 4.96
CA ASP A 344 -23.59 15.29 4.00
C ASP A 344 -23.18 13.84 3.60
N ASN A 345 -23.97 12.88 4.09
CA ASN A 345 -24.18 11.46 3.72
C ASN A 345 -23.02 10.45 3.55
N THR A 346 -21.77 10.77 3.87
CA THR A 346 -20.61 9.83 3.75
C THR A 346 -20.24 9.05 5.03
N TYR A 347 -21.06 9.13 6.09
CA TYR A 347 -20.70 8.69 7.45
C TYR A 347 -20.48 7.18 7.62
N SER A 348 -21.36 6.33 7.05
CA SER A 348 -21.23 4.87 7.15
C SER A 348 -20.10 4.31 6.26
N GLN A 349 -19.75 4.98 5.16
CA GLN A 349 -18.75 4.51 4.19
C GLN A 349 -17.32 4.98 4.47
N ILE A 350 -17.14 6.17 5.07
CA ILE A 350 -15.82 6.74 5.39
C ILE A 350 -15.55 6.62 6.88
N TRP A 351 -16.46 7.12 7.71
CA TRP A 351 -16.16 7.30 9.12
C TRP A 351 -16.42 6.09 10.02
N LEU A 352 -17.42 5.24 9.74
CA LEU A 352 -17.64 4.01 10.50
C LEU A 352 -16.45 3.02 10.40
N PRO A 353 -15.83 2.79 9.22
CA PRO A 353 -14.59 2.02 9.10
C PRO A 353 -13.40 2.67 9.80
N ILE A 354 -13.23 4.00 9.68
CA ILE A 354 -12.17 4.75 10.40
C ILE A 354 -12.38 4.66 11.90
N ALA A 355 -13.63 4.77 12.38
CA ALA A 355 -13.96 4.74 13.79
C ALA A 355 -13.68 3.36 14.38
N THR A 356 -14.14 2.31 13.71
CA THR A 356 -13.90 0.92 14.09
C THR A 356 -12.41 0.60 14.05
N ALA A 357 -11.70 1.04 13.01
CA ALA A 357 -10.26 0.88 12.87
C ALA A 357 -9.49 1.65 13.96
N LEU A 358 -9.79 2.93 14.18
CA LEU A 358 -9.20 3.70 15.28
C LEU A 358 -9.47 3.05 16.63
N LYS A 359 -10.67 2.51 16.83
CA LYS A 359 -11.04 1.79 18.06
C LYS A 359 -10.20 0.53 18.21
N GLN A 360 -9.83 -0.11 17.12
CA GLN A 360 -9.01 -1.32 17.09
C GLN A 360 -7.50 -1.04 17.21
N ILE A 361 -7.00 0.09 16.68
CA ILE A 361 -5.58 0.52 16.80
C ILE A 361 -5.31 1.17 18.15
N LEU A 362 -6.20 2.07 18.58
CA LEU A 362 -5.96 3.00 19.68
C LEU A 362 -6.93 2.79 20.85
N GLY A 363 -7.97 1.97 20.70
CA GLY A 363 -9.05 1.80 21.69
C GLY A 363 -10.23 2.75 21.44
N ALA A 364 -11.42 2.39 21.93
CA ALA A 364 -12.67 3.15 21.71
C ALA A 364 -12.56 4.62 22.18
N THR A 365 -11.75 4.88 23.20
CA THR A 365 -11.56 6.21 23.78
C THR A 365 -10.71 7.12 22.88
N GLN A 366 -9.54 6.65 22.40
CA GLN A 366 -8.69 7.44 21.50
C GLN A 366 -9.34 7.61 20.12
N ALA A 367 -10.07 6.59 19.66
CA ALA A 367 -10.88 6.70 18.45
C ALA A 367 -11.93 7.81 18.57
N LEU A 368 -12.66 7.83 19.69
CA LEU A 368 -13.68 8.85 19.94
C LEU A 368 -13.08 10.26 19.98
N ILE A 369 -11.92 10.42 20.63
CA ILE A 369 -11.21 11.70 20.75
C ILE A 369 -10.79 12.20 19.37
N ILE A 370 -10.18 11.33 18.57
CA ILE A 370 -9.74 11.71 17.23
C ILE A 370 -10.98 12.02 16.37
N LEU A 371 -11.95 11.12 16.24
CA LEU A 371 -13.17 11.34 15.43
C LEU A 371 -13.96 12.60 15.82
N SER A 372 -14.08 12.90 17.12
CA SER A 372 -14.79 14.10 17.60
C SER A 372 -14.00 15.40 17.34
N SER A 373 -12.69 15.29 17.09
CA SER A 373 -11.82 16.42 16.72
C SER A 373 -11.78 16.71 15.22
N VAL A 374 -12.17 15.74 14.38
CA VAL A 374 -12.07 15.82 12.91
C VAL A 374 -13.41 15.70 12.18
N GLY A 375 -14.39 14.92 12.67
CA GLY A 375 -15.75 14.81 12.13
C GLY A 375 -16.70 15.90 12.67
N GLY A 376 -17.84 16.13 12.00
CA GLY A 376 -18.83 17.14 12.39
C GLY A 376 -19.27 17.03 13.86
N LYS A 377 -19.41 18.17 14.56
CA LYS A 377 -19.68 18.24 16.01
C LYS A 377 -21.02 17.64 16.46
N GLU A 378 -21.92 17.34 15.52
CA GLU A 378 -23.28 16.85 15.80
C GLU A 378 -23.42 15.32 15.78
N THR A 379 -22.41 14.55 15.34
CA THR A 379 -22.58 13.08 15.21
C THR A 379 -22.17 12.27 16.43
N ASP A 380 -22.99 11.28 16.81
CA ASP A 380 -22.79 10.42 17.99
C ASP A 380 -21.75 9.32 17.75
N TRP A 381 -20.48 9.73 17.67
CA TRP A 381 -19.33 8.82 17.57
C TRP A 381 -19.29 7.78 18.68
N ALA A 382 -19.87 8.04 19.86
CA ALA A 382 -19.81 7.14 21.00
C ALA A 382 -20.84 6.01 20.92
N GLY A 383 -22.06 6.31 20.47
CA GLY A 383 -23.05 5.29 20.13
C GLY A 383 -22.51 4.34 19.05
N ILE A 384 -21.87 4.90 18.03
CA ILE A 384 -21.30 4.17 16.89
C ILE A 384 -20.07 3.34 17.27
N LEU A 385 -19.14 3.88 18.04
CA LEU A 385 -18.02 3.10 18.58
C LEU A 385 -18.49 2.03 19.57
N SER A 386 -19.63 2.22 20.25
CA SER A 386 -20.19 1.20 21.14
C SER A 386 -20.87 0.04 20.41
N THR A 387 -21.32 0.24 19.16
CA THR A 387 -21.91 -0.80 18.30
C THR A 387 -20.89 -1.46 17.37
N ALA A 388 -19.78 -0.78 17.04
CA ALA A 388 -18.67 -1.33 16.28
C ALA A 388 -17.96 -2.48 17.04
N GLN A 389 -18.02 -3.70 16.53
CA GLN A 389 -17.33 -4.87 17.13
C GLN A 389 -15.81 -4.77 16.93
N SER A 390 -15.01 -5.09 17.95
CA SER A 390 -13.54 -4.90 17.98
C SER A 390 -12.73 -5.78 17.01
N ASN A 391 -13.37 -6.66 16.24
CA ASN A 391 -12.70 -7.67 15.40
C ASN A 391 -12.90 -7.47 13.89
N TYR A 392 -13.30 -6.27 13.43
CA TYR A 392 -13.73 -6.07 12.05
C TYR A 392 -12.60 -5.91 11.01
N PHE A 393 -11.38 -5.51 11.41
CA PHE A 393 -10.26 -5.33 10.47
C PHE A 393 -8.98 -6.02 10.94
N SER A 394 -8.29 -6.73 10.04
CA SER A 394 -7.01 -7.39 10.35
C SER A 394 -5.82 -6.41 10.43
N ASP A 395 -5.94 -5.24 9.77
CA ASP A 395 -4.95 -4.14 9.81
C ASP A 395 -5.67 -2.77 9.81
N PRO A 396 -6.10 -2.29 10.99
CA PRO A 396 -6.93 -1.10 11.11
C PRO A 396 -6.18 0.20 10.79
N VAL A 397 -4.85 0.26 10.97
CA VAL A 397 -4.05 1.46 10.66
C VAL A 397 -4.16 1.80 9.17
N ARG A 398 -4.17 0.77 8.35
CA ARG A 398 -4.24 0.88 6.89
C ARG A 398 -5.60 1.33 6.39
N VAL A 399 -6.68 0.98 7.10
CA VAL A 399 -8.05 1.46 6.81
C VAL A 399 -8.10 2.99 6.89
N ILE A 400 -7.47 3.58 7.91
CA ILE A 400 -7.46 5.02 8.13
C ILE A 400 -6.67 5.76 7.05
N PHE A 401 -5.50 5.26 6.67
CA PHE A 401 -4.72 5.84 5.59
C PHE A 401 -5.33 5.64 4.21
N ALA A 402 -6.00 4.51 3.97
CA ALA A 402 -6.73 4.27 2.73
C ALA A 402 -7.85 5.32 2.56
N LYS A 403 -8.57 5.63 3.64
CA LYS A 403 -9.58 6.69 3.64
C LYS A 403 -9.01 8.10 3.55
N ALA A 404 -7.87 8.38 4.18
CA ALA A 404 -7.22 9.68 4.02
C ALA A 404 -6.68 9.91 2.62
N LYS A 405 -6.12 8.87 2.00
CA LYS A 405 -5.64 8.91 0.62
C LYS A 405 -6.78 9.07 -0.38
N GLU A 406 -7.93 8.43 -0.16
CA GLU A 406 -9.17 8.65 -0.94
C GLU A 406 -9.58 10.12 -0.96
N LEU A 407 -9.38 10.85 0.15
CA LEU A 407 -9.71 12.28 0.24
C LEU A 407 -8.57 13.19 -0.22
N GLY A 408 -7.44 12.63 -0.67
CA GLY A 408 -6.29 13.34 -1.25
C GLY A 408 -5.08 13.53 -0.33
N PHE A 409 -4.93 12.78 0.77
CA PHE A 409 -3.80 12.92 1.69
C PHE A 409 -2.51 12.31 1.11
N ASN A 410 -1.41 13.07 1.14
CA ASN A 410 -0.11 12.68 0.55
C ASN A 410 0.93 12.32 1.63
N LEU A 411 1.37 11.05 1.70
CA LEU A 411 2.41 10.57 2.63
C LEU A 411 3.83 10.73 2.05
N LYS A 412 4.80 11.25 2.83
CA LYS A 412 6.23 11.34 2.46
C LYS A 412 6.91 9.96 2.32
N GLU A 413 8.01 9.89 1.54
CA GLU A 413 8.67 8.65 1.08
C GLU A 413 9.25 7.74 2.19
N ALA A 414 9.62 8.28 3.37
CA ALA A 414 10.24 7.53 4.49
C ALA A 414 9.26 6.73 5.40
N SER A 415 8.02 6.52 4.97
CA SER A 415 6.92 5.96 5.79
C SER A 415 6.17 4.79 5.15
N ARG A 416 6.49 4.48 3.88
CA ARG A 416 5.97 3.30 3.16
C ARG A 416 6.57 1.99 3.69
N ASP A 417 7.81 2.04 4.21
CA ASP A 417 8.59 0.90 4.74
C ASP A 417 7.95 0.19 5.94
N VAL A 418 7.02 0.84 6.65
CA VAL A 418 6.55 0.41 7.97
C VAL A 418 5.29 -0.48 7.90
N PHE A 419 4.54 -0.46 6.80
CA PHE A 419 3.19 -1.07 6.71
C PHE A 419 3.16 -2.56 6.34
N LYS A 420 4.31 -3.19 6.23
CA LYS A 420 4.53 -4.43 5.48
C LYS A 420 4.35 -5.73 6.28
N GLN A 421 3.91 -5.69 7.54
CA GLN A 421 4.09 -6.81 8.48
C GLN A 421 2.84 -7.39 9.20
N SER A 422 1.58 -7.26 8.74
CA SER A 422 0.51 -8.16 9.30
C SER A 422 -0.85 -8.15 8.61
N HIS A 423 -1.32 -9.32 8.17
CA HIS A 423 -2.68 -9.79 7.85
C HIS A 423 -2.86 -11.22 8.41
N ASN A 424 -4.06 -11.64 8.82
CA ASN A 424 -4.67 -12.86 8.25
C ASN A 424 -6.09 -13.13 8.77
N PRO A 425 -6.88 -13.94 8.02
CA PRO A 425 -8.34 -13.98 8.03
C PRO A 425 -8.94 -15.34 8.46
N ILE A 426 -10.28 -15.43 8.52
CA ILE A 426 -11.06 -16.68 8.58
C ILE A 426 -12.18 -16.69 7.50
N GLU A 427 -12.44 -17.90 7.00
CA GLU A 427 -13.22 -18.39 5.85
C GLU A 427 -14.75 -18.15 5.84
N ILE A 428 -15.35 -18.27 4.65
CA ILE A 428 -16.80 -18.45 4.39
C ILE A 428 -16.98 -19.66 3.45
N GLU A 429 -18.08 -20.39 3.64
CA GLU A 429 -18.59 -21.55 2.88
C GLU A 429 -19.01 -21.26 1.41
N PRO A 430 -19.16 -22.27 0.54
CA PRO A 430 -19.37 -22.11 -0.90
C PRO A 430 -20.85 -22.15 -1.34
N PRO A 431 -21.24 -21.52 -2.46
CA PRO A 431 -22.49 -21.79 -3.15
C PRO A 431 -22.31 -22.66 -4.41
N ARG A 432 -23.32 -23.49 -4.68
CA ARG A 432 -23.61 -24.17 -5.96
C ARG A 432 -24.96 -23.66 -6.48
N ALA A 433 -25.11 -23.45 -7.80
CA ALA A 433 -26.36 -23.72 -8.56
C ALA A 433 -26.25 -23.53 -10.10
N ASP A 434 -25.23 -22.86 -10.63
CA ASP A 434 -25.38 -22.15 -11.91
C ASP A 434 -24.96 -22.98 -13.16
N TYR A 435 -24.51 -24.21 -12.95
CA TYR A 435 -23.82 -25.02 -13.97
C TYR A 435 -24.74 -25.59 -15.08
N GLN A 436 -26.06 -25.63 -14.86
CA GLN A 436 -26.99 -26.26 -15.80
C GLN A 436 -27.47 -25.36 -16.93
N ALA A 437 -27.23 -24.05 -16.86
CA ALA A 437 -27.60 -23.13 -17.95
C ALA A 437 -26.60 -23.13 -19.12
N TYR A 438 -25.38 -23.66 -18.91
CA TYR A 438 -24.28 -23.62 -19.88
C TYR A 438 -24.35 -24.72 -20.95
N ILE A 439 -25.12 -25.79 -20.71
CA ILE A 439 -25.16 -27.00 -21.55
C ILE A 439 -26.11 -26.86 -22.76
N ALA A 440 -26.92 -25.80 -22.84
CA ALA A 440 -28.02 -25.67 -23.80
C ALA A 440 -27.70 -24.90 -25.10
N ASN A 441 -26.43 -24.58 -25.39
CA ASN A 441 -26.05 -23.78 -26.58
C ASN A 441 -25.77 -24.67 -27.83
N GLU A 442 -26.49 -24.44 -28.93
CA GLU A 442 -26.41 -25.20 -30.19
C GLU A 442 -25.06 -25.10 -30.91
N GLN A 443 -24.38 -23.95 -30.89
CA GLN A 443 -23.03 -23.82 -31.50
C GLN A 443 -21.98 -24.67 -30.79
N TYR A 444 -22.21 -24.94 -29.49
CA TYR A 444 -21.34 -25.77 -28.68
C TYR A 444 -21.55 -27.26 -28.98
N GLN A 445 -22.79 -27.65 -29.31
CA GLN A 445 -23.12 -29.01 -29.73
C GLN A 445 -22.50 -29.37 -31.09
N GLU A 446 -22.42 -28.42 -32.03
CA GLU A 446 -21.73 -28.63 -33.32
C GLU A 446 -20.23 -28.90 -33.15
N LEU A 447 -19.54 -28.13 -32.30
CA LEU A 447 -18.10 -28.33 -32.02
C LEU A 447 -17.82 -29.68 -31.33
N ILE A 448 -18.69 -30.11 -30.42
CA ILE A 448 -18.62 -31.42 -29.78
C ILE A 448 -18.81 -32.54 -30.81
N ASN A 449 -19.79 -32.41 -31.70
CA ASN A 449 -20.08 -33.41 -32.73
C ASN A 449 -18.93 -33.53 -33.74
N GLN A 450 -18.27 -32.41 -34.07
CA GLN A 450 -17.08 -32.39 -34.92
C GLN A 450 -15.91 -33.12 -34.25
N ALA A 451 -15.66 -32.86 -32.97
CA ALA A 451 -14.59 -33.50 -32.22
C ALA A 451 -14.85 -34.99 -31.95
N ILE A 452 -16.12 -35.40 -31.81
CA ILE A 452 -16.51 -36.82 -31.74
C ILE A 452 -16.26 -37.54 -33.08
N ALA A 453 -16.49 -36.86 -34.20
CA ALA A 453 -16.25 -37.42 -35.53
C ALA A 453 -14.75 -37.67 -35.81
N ASP A 454 -13.89 -36.80 -35.27
CA ASP A 454 -12.44 -36.86 -35.51
C ASP A 454 -11.72 -37.94 -34.65
N TYR A 455 -12.34 -38.42 -33.56
CA TYR A 455 -11.69 -39.32 -32.59
C TYR A 455 -12.16 -40.79 -32.60
N GLY A 456 -13.03 -41.17 -33.54
CA GLY A 456 -13.42 -42.58 -33.74
C GLY A 456 -14.41 -43.12 -32.69
N GLU A 457 -15.09 -44.21 -33.05
CA GLU A 457 -16.36 -44.69 -32.49
C GLU A 457 -16.53 -44.59 -30.95
N GLN A 458 -17.75 -44.18 -30.60
CA GLN A 458 -18.31 -43.87 -29.28
C GLN A 458 -18.03 -44.89 -28.15
N GLU A 459 -17.64 -46.12 -28.48
CA GLU A 459 -17.37 -47.21 -27.53
C GLU A 459 -16.03 -47.06 -26.76
N GLN A 460 -15.04 -46.28 -27.24
CA GLN A 460 -13.78 -46.09 -26.50
C GLN A 460 -13.85 -45.04 -25.39
N LEU A 461 -14.86 -44.15 -25.41
CA LEU A 461 -15.02 -43.08 -24.43
C LEU A 461 -15.73 -43.53 -23.14
N GLU A 462 -16.47 -44.64 -23.15
CA GLU A 462 -17.15 -45.16 -21.95
C GLU A 462 -16.22 -45.91 -20.98
N TYR A 463 -15.02 -46.32 -21.43
CA TYR A 463 -14.08 -47.08 -20.58
C TYR A 463 -13.14 -46.20 -19.73
N TYR A 464 -13.00 -44.91 -20.06
CA TYR A 464 -12.16 -43.95 -19.32
C TYR A 464 -13.00 -42.79 -18.77
N GLY A 465 -13.65 -43.01 -17.63
CA GLY A 465 -14.42 -41.98 -16.90
C GLY A 465 -13.60 -40.80 -16.34
N ALA A 466 -12.40 -40.54 -16.88
CA ALA A 466 -11.48 -39.48 -16.46
C ALA A 466 -11.13 -38.47 -17.58
N SER A 467 -11.63 -38.64 -18.82
CA SER A 467 -11.15 -37.82 -19.96
C SER A 467 -12.12 -36.74 -20.45
N PHE A 468 -13.21 -36.42 -19.75
CA PHE A 468 -14.09 -35.33 -20.21
C PHE A 468 -13.42 -33.96 -20.03
N ASP A 469 -12.74 -33.74 -18.90
CA ASP A 469 -12.01 -32.50 -18.64
C ASP A 469 -10.73 -32.39 -19.51
N SER A 470 -10.02 -33.49 -19.74
CA SER A 470 -8.81 -33.46 -20.59
C SER A 470 -9.13 -33.31 -22.08
N PHE A 471 -10.29 -33.80 -22.53
CA PHE A 471 -10.80 -33.59 -23.89
C PHE A 471 -11.17 -32.12 -24.11
N TRP A 472 -11.86 -31.48 -23.15
CA TRP A 472 -12.13 -30.04 -23.20
C TRP A 472 -10.87 -29.19 -23.11
N GLU A 473 -9.91 -29.59 -22.28
CA GLU A 473 -8.61 -28.90 -22.18
C GLU A 473 -7.84 -28.99 -23.50
N GLN A 474 -7.94 -30.11 -24.23
CA GLN A 474 -7.34 -30.29 -25.55
C GLN A 474 -8.06 -29.50 -26.65
N ILE A 475 -9.39 -29.39 -26.62
CA ILE A 475 -10.17 -28.54 -27.54
C ILE A 475 -9.90 -27.06 -27.29
N GLU A 476 -9.85 -26.61 -26.03
CA GLU A 476 -9.45 -25.24 -25.68
C GLU A 476 -8.01 -24.96 -26.11
N THR A 477 -7.11 -25.93 -25.98
CA THR A 477 -5.71 -25.81 -26.44
C THR A 477 -5.63 -25.72 -27.97
N ALA A 478 -6.41 -26.50 -28.72
CA ALA A 478 -6.44 -26.45 -30.18
C ALA A 478 -7.02 -25.12 -30.71
N LEU A 479 -8.10 -24.62 -30.09
CA LEU A 479 -8.67 -23.31 -30.40
C LEU A 479 -7.72 -22.15 -30.00
N TRP A 480 -6.90 -22.34 -28.97
CA TRP A 480 -5.84 -21.39 -28.59
C TRP A 480 -4.66 -21.40 -29.58
N VAL A 481 -4.29 -22.55 -30.13
CA VAL A 481 -3.18 -22.69 -31.09
C VAL A 481 -3.46 -21.90 -32.38
N GLU A 482 -4.69 -21.91 -32.89
CA GLU A 482 -5.06 -21.10 -34.06
C GLU A 482 -4.98 -19.58 -33.79
N SER A 483 -5.22 -19.14 -32.55
CA SER A 483 -5.01 -17.73 -32.17
C SER A 483 -3.53 -17.34 -31.98
N THR A 484 -2.62 -18.31 -31.82
CA THR A 484 -1.19 -18.09 -31.51
C THR A 484 -0.28 -18.08 -32.73
N VAL A 485 -0.67 -18.72 -33.83
CA VAL A 485 0.01 -18.58 -35.13
C VAL A 485 -0.03 -17.12 -35.63
N ALA A 486 -0.96 -16.30 -35.12
CA ALA A 486 -1.15 -14.91 -35.52
C ALA A 486 0.02 -13.94 -35.24
N TYR A 487 0.92 -14.20 -34.27
CA TYR A 487 1.98 -13.24 -33.96
C TYR A 487 3.14 -13.23 -34.97
N SER A 488 3.42 -14.35 -35.64
CA SER A 488 4.42 -14.44 -36.71
C SER A 488 3.85 -14.14 -38.09
N GLU A 489 2.56 -14.39 -38.32
CA GLU A 489 1.87 -14.09 -39.59
C GLU A 489 1.62 -12.59 -39.85
N GLN A 490 1.80 -11.73 -38.84
CA GLN A 490 1.58 -10.29 -38.94
C GLN A 490 2.82 -9.45 -39.31
N VAL A 491 4.00 -10.06 -39.50
CA VAL A 491 5.22 -9.31 -39.82
C VAL A 491 5.37 -9.13 -41.33
N ASP A 492 5.33 -7.87 -41.78
CA ASP A 492 5.48 -7.51 -43.18
C ASP A 492 6.97 -7.52 -43.62
N ILE A 493 7.91 -7.14 -42.74
CA ILE A 493 9.36 -7.12 -43.03
C ILE A 493 10.19 -7.71 -41.88
N TRP A 494 10.91 -8.78 -42.17
CA TRP A 494 11.93 -9.36 -41.27
C TRP A 494 13.31 -8.78 -41.58
N PHE A 495 14.12 -8.51 -40.54
CA PHE A 495 15.46 -7.94 -40.71
C PHE A 495 16.48 -8.46 -39.69
N ARG A 496 17.77 -8.43 -40.05
CA ARG A 496 18.85 -8.84 -39.13
C ARG A 496 19.30 -7.69 -38.22
N ARG A 497 19.94 -8.03 -37.11
CA ARG A 497 20.57 -7.03 -36.23
C ARG A 497 21.49 -6.11 -37.04
N GLY A 498 21.30 -4.79 -36.90
CA GLY A 498 22.03 -3.76 -37.66
C GLY A 498 21.33 -3.29 -38.94
N GLU A 499 20.26 -3.96 -39.37
CA GLU A 499 19.52 -3.61 -40.59
C GLU A 499 18.19 -2.88 -40.32
N ARG A 500 17.90 -2.50 -39.07
CA ARG A 500 16.61 -1.88 -38.67
C ARG A 500 16.25 -0.65 -39.51
N HIS A 501 17.21 0.26 -39.72
CA HIS A 501 16.98 1.46 -40.53
C HIS A 501 16.71 1.14 -42.01
N ARG A 502 17.30 0.06 -42.52
CA ARG A 502 17.02 -0.42 -43.88
C ARG A 502 15.58 -0.94 -43.98
N ALA A 503 15.10 -1.70 -42.99
CA ALA A 503 13.72 -2.15 -42.94
C ALA A 503 12.73 -0.96 -42.89
N TYR A 504 13.05 0.09 -42.11
CA TYR A 504 12.22 1.30 -42.09
C TYR A 504 12.21 2.05 -43.43
N LEU A 505 13.36 2.09 -44.11
CA LEU A 505 13.46 2.69 -45.44
C LEU A 505 12.67 1.87 -46.47
N GLU A 506 12.75 0.55 -46.39
CA GLU A 506 11.99 -0.36 -47.24
C GLU A 506 10.47 -0.16 -47.09
N ALA A 507 9.97 -0.16 -45.85
CA ALA A 507 8.56 0.16 -45.56
C ALA A 507 8.14 1.51 -46.14
N LYS A 508 8.98 2.55 -45.96
CA LYS A 508 8.75 3.88 -46.54
C LYS A 508 8.70 3.84 -48.07
N THR A 509 9.61 3.11 -48.72
CA THR A 509 9.62 2.99 -50.19
C THR A 509 8.42 2.22 -50.74
N GLN A 510 7.84 1.32 -49.94
CA GLN A 510 6.58 0.63 -50.25
C GLN A 510 5.34 1.53 -50.01
N GLY A 511 5.52 2.78 -49.56
CA GLY A 511 4.44 3.74 -49.38
C GLY A 511 3.85 3.77 -47.97
N TYR A 512 4.38 2.99 -47.03
CA TYR A 512 3.86 2.98 -45.66
C TYR A 512 4.29 4.24 -44.89
N LYS A 513 3.28 4.93 -44.35
CA LYS A 513 3.47 6.04 -43.42
C LYS A 513 3.73 5.56 -41.99
N TYR A 514 2.98 4.56 -41.55
CA TYR A 514 3.03 4.01 -40.21
C TYR A 514 3.85 2.72 -40.20
N ILE A 515 4.82 2.67 -39.29
CA ILE A 515 5.68 1.51 -39.09
C ILE A 515 5.54 1.07 -37.64
N LEU A 516 5.25 -0.21 -37.40
CA LEU A 516 5.28 -0.82 -36.08
C LEU A 516 6.53 -1.70 -35.96
N ASP A 517 7.50 -1.30 -35.15
CA ASP A 517 8.65 -2.13 -34.80
C ASP A 517 8.31 -3.06 -33.62
N ALA A 518 7.82 -4.24 -34.02
CA ALA A 518 7.44 -5.35 -33.14
C ALA A 518 8.65 -6.17 -32.66
N SER A 519 9.89 -5.75 -32.92
CA SER A 519 11.08 -6.46 -32.44
C SER A 519 11.05 -6.64 -30.93
N ARG A 520 11.46 -7.84 -30.47
CA ARG A 520 11.46 -8.24 -29.05
C ARG A 520 12.14 -7.22 -28.13
N THR A 521 11.67 -7.14 -26.89
CA THR A 521 12.29 -6.31 -25.85
C THR A 521 13.74 -6.75 -25.65
N GLY A 522 14.71 -5.94 -26.06
CA GLY A 522 16.10 -6.42 -26.04
C GLY A 522 16.97 -5.99 -27.18
N THR A 523 16.35 -5.66 -28.30
CA THR A 523 17.01 -5.63 -29.61
C THR A 523 17.69 -4.30 -29.93
N GLY A 524 17.69 -3.33 -29.00
CA GLY A 524 18.33 -2.03 -29.17
C GLY A 524 17.48 -0.97 -29.90
N LYS A 525 16.15 -1.06 -29.82
CA LYS A 525 15.21 -0.11 -30.48
C LYS A 525 15.56 1.35 -30.21
N ASP A 526 15.68 1.73 -28.94
CA ASP A 526 16.05 3.09 -28.52
C ASP A 526 17.41 3.52 -29.09
N TYR A 527 18.44 2.66 -29.01
CA TYR A 527 19.78 2.92 -29.51
C TYR A 527 19.80 3.17 -31.03
N ASP A 528 19.23 2.26 -31.82
CA ASP A 528 19.25 2.43 -33.28
C ASP A 528 18.51 3.71 -33.67
N ASN A 529 17.34 3.97 -33.09
CA ASN A 529 16.59 5.19 -33.36
C ASN A 529 17.30 6.48 -32.89
N SER A 530 18.15 6.43 -31.86
CA SER A 530 18.92 7.59 -31.42
C SER A 530 20.02 7.99 -32.42
N LEU A 531 20.48 7.03 -33.23
CA LEU A 531 21.43 7.21 -34.33
C LEU A 531 20.80 7.75 -35.62
N ARG A 532 19.48 7.92 -35.66
CA ARG A 532 18.78 8.39 -36.86
C ARG A 532 19.06 9.87 -37.11
N PHE A 533 19.35 10.21 -38.37
CA PHE A 533 19.62 11.59 -38.80
C PHE A 533 18.49 12.16 -39.65
N PRO A 534 18.16 13.46 -39.51
CA PRO A 534 17.16 14.13 -40.32
C PRO A 534 17.64 14.33 -41.76
N GLU A 535 16.69 14.52 -42.69
CA GLU A 535 17.02 14.92 -44.06
C GLU A 535 17.64 16.34 -44.04
N LEU A 536 18.81 16.51 -44.66
CA LEU A 536 19.58 17.76 -44.75
C LEU A 536 19.54 18.34 -46.17
N VAL A 537 19.54 19.67 -46.29
CA VAL A 537 19.71 20.38 -47.57
C VAL A 537 20.84 21.39 -47.46
N LYS A 538 21.65 21.46 -48.52
CA LYS A 538 22.70 22.47 -48.69
C LYS A 538 22.07 23.81 -49.04
N VAL A 539 22.19 24.77 -48.14
CA VAL A 539 21.78 26.16 -48.33
C VAL A 539 23.03 26.98 -48.59
N GLN A 540 23.05 27.70 -49.71
CA GLN A 540 24.13 28.63 -50.01
C GLN A 540 23.81 29.98 -49.36
N ASN A 541 24.68 30.42 -48.45
CA ASN A 541 24.58 31.70 -47.77
C ASN A 541 25.04 32.83 -48.70
N GLU A 542 24.65 34.07 -48.37
CA GLU A 542 24.96 35.27 -49.16
C GLU A 542 26.48 35.55 -49.26
N ASP A 543 27.28 35.01 -48.34
CA ASP A 543 28.74 35.08 -48.33
C ASP A 543 29.42 33.99 -49.19
N GLY A 544 28.65 33.17 -49.90
CA GLY A 544 29.13 32.06 -50.73
C GLY A 544 29.43 30.78 -49.96
N THR A 545 29.26 30.75 -48.63
CA THR A 545 29.41 29.52 -47.83
C THR A 545 28.21 28.60 -48.03
N THR A 546 28.43 27.29 -47.94
CA THR A 546 27.35 26.30 -48.02
C THR A 546 27.13 25.70 -46.64
N GLU A 547 25.95 25.90 -46.07
CA GLU A 547 25.54 25.36 -44.77
C GLU A 547 24.52 24.23 -44.99
N GLU A 548 24.70 23.09 -44.34
CA GLU A 548 23.70 22.02 -44.35
C GLU A 548 22.64 22.29 -43.27
N LYS A 549 21.40 22.58 -43.70
CA LYS A 549 20.27 22.81 -42.80
C LYS A 549 19.29 21.63 -42.84
N PRO A 550 18.76 21.22 -41.68
CA PRO A 550 17.73 20.18 -41.63
C PRO A 550 16.42 20.70 -42.22
N ILE A 551 15.87 19.97 -43.20
CA ILE A 551 14.56 20.27 -43.80
C ILE A 551 13.40 19.52 -43.14
N SER A 552 13.74 18.59 -42.24
CA SER A 552 12.81 17.77 -41.45
C SER A 552 13.37 17.63 -40.04
N LYS A 553 12.49 17.37 -39.07
CA LYS A 553 12.89 17.03 -37.71
C LYS A 553 12.52 15.60 -37.37
N ILE A 554 13.28 15.03 -36.44
CA ILE A 554 12.97 13.75 -35.83
C ILE A 554 12.55 14.01 -34.39
N TRP A 555 11.35 13.60 -34.04
CA TRP A 555 10.82 13.66 -32.70
C TRP A 555 10.83 12.27 -32.09
N PHE A 556 11.48 12.10 -30.95
CA PHE A 556 11.41 10.89 -30.17
C PHE A 556 10.54 11.14 -28.94
N LEU A 557 9.38 10.48 -28.92
CA LEU A 557 8.35 10.64 -27.89
C LEU A 557 8.51 9.56 -26.84
N ASP A 558 8.72 9.99 -25.60
CA ASP A 558 8.91 9.09 -24.48
C ASP A 558 8.37 9.70 -23.18
N SER A 559 7.83 8.88 -22.28
CA SER A 559 7.37 9.33 -20.97
C SER A 559 8.51 9.77 -20.06
N ASP A 560 9.68 9.13 -20.18
CA ASP A 560 10.90 9.36 -19.39
C ASP A 560 11.98 10.12 -20.17
N TYR A 561 11.61 10.87 -21.21
CA TYR A 561 12.49 11.66 -22.08
C TYR A 561 13.58 12.51 -21.36
N LYS A 562 13.34 12.95 -20.12
CA LYS A 562 14.30 13.72 -19.29
C LYS A 562 15.41 12.88 -18.65
N ASN A 563 15.13 11.61 -18.40
CA ASN A 563 15.97 10.71 -17.62
C ASN A 563 16.51 9.58 -18.52
N LYS A 564 16.63 9.86 -19.82
CA LYS A 564 17.17 8.93 -20.82
C LYS A 564 18.68 8.77 -20.71
N ASP A 565 19.15 7.64 -21.23
CA ASP A 565 20.55 7.23 -21.19
C ASP A 565 21.44 8.04 -22.14
N LYS A 566 22.74 7.75 -22.09
CA LYS A 566 23.79 8.38 -22.92
C LYS A 566 23.49 8.44 -24.43
N ASP A 567 22.70 7.49 -24.93
CA ASP A 567 22.39 7.33 -26.35
C ASP A 567 21.66 8.55 -26.93
N PHE A 568 21.06 9.36 -26.05
CA PHE A 568 20.28 10.54 -26.37
C PHE A 568 20.92 11.87 -25.93
N GLU A 569 22.19 11.87 -25.48
CA GLU A 569 22.88 13.08 -24.99
C GLU A 569 22.98 14.22 -26.02
N THR A 570 22.96 13.89 -27.31
CA THR A 570 23.05 14.87 -28.42
C THR A 570 21.69 15.35 -28.93
N TRP A 571 20.59 14.90 -28.32
CA TRP A 571 19.23 15.28 -28.68
C TRP A 571 18.75 16.45 -27.80
N ALA A 572 18.03 17.39 -28.39
CA ALA A 572 17.50 18.51 -27.64
C ALA A 572 16.22 18.13 -26.89
N ILE A 573 16.13 18.47 -25.60
CA ILE A 573 14.95 18.20 -24.79
C ILE A 573 13.93 19.33 -24.98
N LEU A 574 12.70 18.96 -25.38
CA LEU A 574 11.55 19.86 -25.37
C LEU A 574 10.92 19.89 -23.98
N GLU A 575 11.39 20.81 -23.15
CA GLU A 575 10.91 20.99 -21.78
C GLU A 575 9.40 21.32 -21.71
N PRO A 576 8.60 20.66 -20.87
CA PRO A 576 7.23 21.05 -20.55
C PRO A 576 7.22 22.23 -19.59
N ARG A 577 6.03 22.79 -19.31
CA ARG A 577 5.88 23.78 -18.24
C ARG A 577 6.21 23.13 -16.90
N HIS A 578 7.12 23.71 -16.12
CA HIS A 578 7.43 23.30 -14.75
C HIS A 578 7.73 24.50 -13.87
N ASN A 579 7.48 24.35 -12.57
CA ASN A 579 7.78 25.36 -11.55
C ASN A 579 9.01 24.96 -10.72
N GLY A 580 10.01 24.38 -11.39
CA GLY A 580 11.25 23.86 -10.82
C GLY A 580 11.41 22.34 -11.03
N LEU A 581 12.65 21.86 -11.08
CA LEU A 581 12.98 20.43 -11.08
C LEU A 581 13.94 20.10 -9.94
N TYR A 582 13.76 18.93 -9.35
CA TYR A 582 14.49 18.43 -8.19
C TYR A 582 15.19 17.11 -8.54
N GLU A 583 16.28 16.81 -7.84
CA GLU A 583 16.95 15.51 -7.96
C GLU A 583 16.30 14.46 -7.06
N ASP A 584 16.14 13.26 -7.60
CA ASP A 584 15.71 12.06 -6.92
C ASP A 584 16.89 11.09 -6.82
N HIS A 585 17.64 11.16 -5.72
CA HIS A 585 18.80 10.31 -5.48
C HIS A 585 18.47 8.83 -5.22
N SER A 586 17.18 8.48 -5.07
CA SER A 586 16.77 7.07 -4.96
C SER A 586 16.81 6.35 -6.31
N ARG A 587 16.96 7.10 -7.42
CA ARG A 587 17.03 6.57 -8.78
C ARG A 587 18.17 7.21 -9.54
N THR A 588 18.95 6.40 -10.23
CA THR A 588 20.00 6.85 -11.12
C THR A 588 19.72 6.41 -12.56
N THR A 589 20.08 7.27 -13.50
CA THR A 589 20.17 6.97 -14.94
C THR A 589 21.28 5.96 -15.19
N ASP A 590 21.37 5.37 -16.38
CA ASP A 590 22.49 4.46 -16.72
C ASP A 590 23.86 5.16 -16.66
N THR A 591 23.89 6.50 -16.73
CA THR A 591 25.10 7.32 -16.55
C THR A 591 25.45 7.61 -15.08
N GLY A 592 24.65 7.11 -14.13
CA GLY A 592 24.83 7.35 -12.70
C GLY A 592 24.28 8.68 -12.19
N LYS A 593 23.68 9.51 -13.04
CA LYS A 593 23.07 10.79 -12.63
C LYS A 593 21.72 10.56 -11.92
N PRO A 594 21.39 11.31 -10.85
CA PRO A 594 20.07 11.25 -10.22
C PRO A 594 18.96 11.59 -11.21
N TYR A 595 17.76 11.04 -10.99
CA TYR A 595 16.59 11.39 -11.81
C TYR A 595 16.14 12.82 -11.54
N LEU A 596 15.72 13.55 -12.57
CA LEU A 596 15.05 14.83 -12.43
C LEU A 596 13.53 14.63 -12.33
N VAL A 597 12.93 15.22 -11.29
CA VAL A 597 11.50 15.14 -10.98
C VAL A 597 10.91 16.53 -10.73
N VAL A 598 9.61 16.69 -10.96
CA VAL A 598 8.89 17.97 -10.77
C VAL A 598 8.49 18.24 -9.31
N GLU A 599 8.57 17.23 -8.44
CA GLU A 599 8.21 17.33 -7.02
C GLU A 599 9.43 17.04 -6.14
N PRO A 600 9.67 17.83 -5.07
CA PRO A 600 10.77 17.60 -4.16
C PRO A 600 10.61 16.27 -3.41
N LYS A 601 11.69 15.51 -3.31
CA LYS A 601 11.72 14.21 -2.60
C LYS A 601 11.96 14.36 -1.11
N VAL A 602 12.62 15.45 -0.73
CA VAL A 602 12.93 15.79 0.66
C VAL A 602 12.33 17.15 1.00
N GLU A 603 11.90 17.32 2.24
CA GLU A 603 11.37 18.60 2.72
C GLU A 603 12.46 19.68 2.65
N ASN A 604 12.11 20.85 2.13
CA ASN A 604 13.02 21.98 1.88
C ASN A 604 14.13 21.72 0.84
N GLN A 605 14.02 20.68 -0.01
CA GLN A 605 14.89 20.56 -1.17
C GLN A 605 14.69 21.78 -2.09
N THR A 606 15.78 22.43 -2.49
CA THR A 606 15.74 23.51 -3.48
C THR A 606 15.72 22.93 -4.89
N PRO A 607 14.97 23.52 -5.83
CA PRO A 607 15.00 23.07 -7.21
C PRO A 607 16.41 23.31 -7.78
N ILE A 608 16.92 22.33 -8.49
CA ILE A 608 18.22 22.39 -9.17
C ILE A 608 18.09 23.03 -10.55
N VAL A 609 16.92 22.89 -11.17
CA VAL A 609 16.54 23.64 -12.37
C VAL A 609 15.44 24.62 -11.99
N SER A 610 15.69 25.91 -12.23
CA SER A 610 14.70 26.98 -12.04
C SER A 610 13.43 26.73 -12.87
N GLY A 611 12.27 27.16 -12.37
CA GLY A 611 11.00 26.98 -13.07
C GLY A 611 10.93 27.79 -14.36
N ASN A 612 10.50 27.16 -15.46
CA ASN A 612 10.30 27.85 -16.75
C ASN A 612 8.93 28.53 -16.88
N CYS A 613 8.00 28.26 -15.94
CA CYS A 613 6.67 28.83 -15.87
C CYS A 613 6.07 28.76 -14.46
N ASP A 614 5.96 29.89 -13.77
CA ASP A 614 5.32 30.02 -12.44
C ASP A 614 3.85 29.60 -12.46
N ARG A 615 3.20 29.73 -13.63
CA ARG A 615 1.79 29.35 -13.83
C ARG A 615 1.58 27.87 -14.11
N ALA A 616 2.63 27.04 -14.18
CA ALA A 616 2.50 25.61 -14.47
C ALA A 616 1.39 24.90 -13.65
N PRO A 617 1.18 25.19 -12.35
CA PRO A 617 0.07 24.60 -11.59
C PRO A 617 -1.33 24.95 -12.11
N LEU A 618 -1.54 26.15 -12.68
CA LEU A 618 -2.83 26.57 -13.24
C LEU A 618 -3.21 25.73 -14.46
N PHE A 619 -2.23 25.39 -15.31
CA PHE A 619 -2.46 24.52 -16.47
C PHE A 619 -2.87 23.12 -16.04
N GLY A 620 -2.19 22.55 -15.04
CA GLY A 620 -2.55 21.24 -14.49
C GLY A 620 -3.97 21.23 -13.92
N MET A 621 -4.37 22.28 -13.19
CA MET A 621 -5.72 22.41 -12.65
C MET A 621 -6.78 22.63 -13.73
N ALA A 622 -6.52 23.47 -14.75
CA ALA A 622 -7.47 23.67 -15.83
C ALA A 622 -7.66 22.38 -16.66
N ARG A 623 -6.59 21.60 -16.86
CA ARG A 623 -6.67 20.27 -17.49
C ARG A 623 -7.50 19.29 -16.67
N SER A 624 -7.35 19.26 -15.34
CA SER A 624 -8.16 18.38 -14.49
C SER A 624 -9.65 18.75 -14.44
N LYS A 625 -10.00 19.97 -14.86
CA LYS A 625 -11.38 20.39 -15.07
C LYS A 625 -11.91 20.08 -16.47
N GLY A 626 -11.10 19.51 -17.38
CA GLY A 626 -11.53 19.16 -18.74
C GLY A 626 -11.63 20.36 -19.69
N VAL A 627 -10.93 21.45 -19.38
CA VAL A 627 -11.01 22.68 -20.18
C VAL A 627 -10.29 22.47 -21.52
N PRO A 628 -10.94 22.76 -22.67
CA PRO A 628 -10.31 22.64 -23.96
C PRO A 628 -9.17 23.67 -24.12
N ASP A 629 -8.21 23.38 -25.00
CA ASP A 629 -7.16 24.32 -25.43
C ASP A 629 -6.18 24.82 -24.36
N VAL A 630 -6.26 24.33 -23.12
CA VAL A 630 -5.27 24.62 -22.05
C VAL A 630 -3.85 24.20 -22.44
N ASP A 631 -3.72 23.21 -23.32
CA ASP A 631 -2.41 22.73 -23.78
C ASP A 631 -1.83 23.55 -24.95
N LYS A 632 -2.62 24.45 -25.55
CA LYS A 632 -2.10 25.42 -26.51
C LYS A 632 -1.10 26.36 -25.81
N SER A 633 -0.25 27.01 -26.60
CA SER A 633 0.69 28.01 -26.11
C SER A 633 0.46 29.32 -26.85
N GLY A 634 0.86 30.45 -26.26
CA GLY A 634 0.80 31.74 -26.94
C GLY A 634 -0.54 32.46 -26.78
N LYS A 635 -0.90 33.29 -27.77
CA LYS A 635 -2.08 34.19 -27.72
C LYS A 635 -3.42 33.43 -27.67
N HIS A 636 -3.45 32.21 -28.20
CA HIS A 636 -4.63 31.36 -28.22
C HIS A 636 -4.86 30.62 -26.90
N ASN A 637 -3.89 30.65 -26.00
CA ASN A 637 -4.04 30.09 -24.67
C ASN A 637 -4.37 31.23 -23.68
N PRO A 638 -5.57 31.25 -23.09
CA PRO A 638 -5.99 32.32 -22.19
C PRO A 638 -5.12 32.48 -20.93
N LEU A 639 -4.56 31.39 -20.39
CA LEU A 639 -3.60 31.44 -19.26
C LEU A 639 -2.26 32.06 -19.65
N CYS A 640 -1.80 31.85 -20.90
CA CYS A 640 -0.61 32.51 -21.45
C CYS A 640 -0.89 33.97 -21.84
N ALA A 641 -1.97 34.23 -22.56
CA ALA A 641 -2.35 35.56 -23.03
C ALA A 641 -2.58 36.53 -21.86
N GLY A 642 -3.15 36.01 -20.78
CA GLY A 642 -3.37 36.74 -19.54
C GLY A 642 -2.16 36.84 -18.62
N CYS A 643 -0.96 36.49 -19.08
CA CYS A 643 0.24 36.52 -18.23
C CYS A 643 0.94 37.87 -18.31
N ALA A 644 1.21 38.49 -17.14
CA ALA A 644 2.02 39.72 -17.09
C ALA A 644 3.41 39.54 -17.70
N HIS A 645 3.95 38.32 -17.67
CA HIS A 645 5.23 37.96 -18.30
C HIS A 645 5.08 37.47 -19.74
N PHE A 646 3.92 37.59 -20.40
CA PHE A 646 3.69 37.00 -21.71
C PHE A 646 4.70 37.46 -22.78
N GLN A 647 5.01 38.77 -22.82
CA GLN A 647 5.99 39.29 -23.77
C GLN A 647 7.41 38.85 -23.42
N SER A 648 7.79 38.95 -22.14
CA SER A 648 9.10 38.49 -21.65
C SER A 648 9.30 36.98 -21.85
N CYS A 649 8.25 36.18 -21.68
CA CYS A 649 8.26 34.74 -21.87
C CYS A 649 8.55 34.34 -23.34
N LYS A 650 8.23 35.21 -24.30
CA LYS A 650 8.58 35.01 -25.72
C LYS A 650 10.01 35.44 -26.05
N SER A 651 10.52 36.47 -25.37
CA SER A 651 11.85 37.02 -25.66
C SER A 651 12.98 36.23 -25.00
N VAL A 652 12.72 35.53 -23.90
CA VAL A 652 13.71 34.67 -23.24
C VAL A 652 14.02 33.46 -24.13
N ARG A 653 15.24 33.43 -24.65
CA ARG A 653 15.77 32.34 -25.49
C ARG A 653 16.70 31.41 -24.71
N GLU A 654 17.26 31.85 -23.58
CA GLU A 654 18.14 31.08 -22.70
C GLU A 654 17.76 31.32 -21.24
N PHE A 655 17.76 30.26 -20.42
CA PHE A 655 17.53 30.37 -18.99
C PHE A 655 18.82 30.81 -18.31
N ASP A 656 18.84 32.05 -17.81
CA ASP A 656 19.86 32.44 -16.84
C ASP A 656 19.49 31.84 -15.47
N ALA A 657 20.49 31.32 -14.75
CA ALA A 657 20.29 30.62 -13.47
C ALA A 657 19.66 31.52 -12.39
N GLN A 658 19.66 32.84 -12.61
CA GLN A 658 19.07 33.84 -11.75
C GLN A 658 17.63 34.19 -12.18
N ASP A 659 16.68 33.46 -11.59
CA ASP A 659 15.37 33.99 -11.16
C ASP A 659 14.39 34.50 -12.25
N THR A 660 14.07 33.68 -13.26
CA THR A 660 12.95 33.97 -14.15
C THR A 660 11.95 32.81 -14.21
N GLY A 661 10.91 32.89 -13.37
CA GLY A 661 9.72 32.02 -13.40
C GLY A 661 8.86 32.11 -14.67
N TYR A 662 9.48 32.43 -15.81
CA TYR A 662 8.89 32.62 -17.13
C TYR A 662 9.98 32.37 -18.20
N GLY A 663 9.59 32.04 -19.43
CA GLY A 663 10.53 31.75 -20.52
C GLY A 663 10.19 30.48 -21.30
N TYR A 664 9.20 29.71 -20.85
CA TYR A 664 8.71 28.52 -21.53
C TYR A 664 8.43 28.73 -23.03
N ILE A 665 7.81 29.85 -23.45
CA ILE A 665 7.44 30.06 -24.86
C ILE A 665 8.68 30.25 -25.73
N GLY A 666 9.60 31.14 -25.34
CA GLY A 666 10.79 31.46 -26.13
C GLY A 666 11.81 30.32 -26.15
N THR A 667 12.01 29.63 -25.03
CA THR A 667 12.88 28.43 -24.98
C THR A 667 12.33 27.27 -25.79
N ARG A 668 11.03 27.00 -25.71
CA ARG A 668 10.37 26.01 -26.58
C ARG A 668 10.52 26.37 -28.06
N ALA A 669 10.30 27.64 -28.42
CA ALA A 669 10.48 28.09 -29.80
C ALA A 669 11.93 27.91 -30.27
N LYS A 670 12.91 28.27 -29.44
CA LYS A 670 14.34 28.07 -29.72
C LYS A 670 14.67 26.59 -29.96
N THR A 671 14.26 25.70 -29.04
CA THR A 671 14.48 24.26 -29.18
C THR A 671 13.93 23.74 -30.51
N ILE A 672 12.71 24.15 -30.88
CA ILE A 672 12.10 23.73 -32.14
C ILE A 672 12.83 24.32 -33.35
N GLU A 673 13.19 25.61 -33.32
CA GLU A 673 13.87 26.29 -34.43
C GLU A 673 15.26 25.69 -34.69
N GLU A 674 16.08 25.57 -33.64
CA GLU A 674 17.51 25.25 -33.75
C GLU A 674 17.81 23.75 -33.76
N SER A 675 16.91 22.90 -33.28
CA SER A 675 17.19 21.46 -33.12
C SER A 675 16.62 20.63 -34.25
N ALA A 676 17.43 19.70 -34.75
CA ALA A 676 17.04 18.76 -35.80
C ALA A 676 16.50 17.42 -35.23
N ARG A 677 16.89 17.09 -33.99
CA ARG A 677 16.50 15.90 -33.25
C ARG A 677 16.00 16.31 -31.87
N ILE A 678 14.74 15.99 -31.56
CA ILE A 678 14.03 16.50 -30.38
C ILE A 678 13.47 15.33 -29.56
N LEU A 679 13.73 15.35 -28.26
CA LEU A 679 13.11 14.48 -27.27
C LEU A 679 11.94 15.21 -26.61
N ALA A 680 10.78 14.57 -26.54
CA ALA A 680 9.60 15.20 -25.94
C ALA A 680 8.69 14.18 -25.27
N HIS A 681 7.94 14.65 -24.27
CA HIS A 681 6.73 13.94 -23.85
C HIS A 681 5.65 14.12 -24.92
N ALA A 682 4.88 13.07 -25.23
CA ALA A 682 3.86 13.11 -26.28
C ALA A 682 2.79 14.21 -26.04
N GLN A 683 2.35 14.39 -24.80
CA GLN A 683 1.41 15.46 -24.43
C GLN A 683 2.01 16.88 -24.51
N ASN A 684 3.34 17.03 -24.60
CA ASN A 684 3.98 18.34 -24.70
C ASN A 684 4.17 18.80 -26.16
N LEU A 685 3.71 18.03 -27.15
CA LEU A 685 3.86 18.37 -28.57
C LEU A 685 3.08 19.64 -28.95
N PRO A 686 3.66 20.56 -29.74
CA PRO A 686 2.94 21.77 -30.17
C PRO A 686 1.76 21.47 -31.08
N ARG A 687 0.57 21.94 -30.68
CA ARG A 687 -0.66 21.78 -31.49
C ARG A 687 -0.72 22.67 -32.73
N ASN A 688 0.13 23.70 -32.80
CA ASN A 688 0.16 24.73 -33.85
C ASN A 688 1.44 24.66 -34.70
N TYR A 689 2.07 23.48 -34.77
CA TYR A 689 3.28 23.22 -35.52
C TYR A 689 2.96 22.31 -36.72
N ASP A 690 3.62 22.57 -37.85
CA ASP A 690 3.45 21.77 -39.07
C ASP A 690 4.36 20.54 -39.04
N TYR A 691 3.77 19.37 -38.76
CA TYR A 691 4.47 18.08 -38.73
C TYR A 691 4.61 17.42 -40.11
N SER A 692 4.11 18.01 -41.20
CA SER A 692 4.02 17.39 -42.53
C SER A 692 5.35 16.93 -43.12
N LYS A 693 6.48 17.46 -42.64
CA LYS A 693 7.83 17.11 -43.08
C LYS A 693 8.56 16.20 -42.09
N ASP A 694 8.00 16.00 -40.91
CA ASP A 694 8.70 15.43 -39.77
C ASP A 694 8.47 13.94 -39.60
N THR A 695 9.43 13.30 -38.93
CA THR A 695 9.33 11.91 -38.49
C THR A 695 9.07 11.87 -37.00
N LEU A 696 8.04 11.14 -36.59
CA LEU A 696 7.67 10.95 -35.19
C LEU A 696 7.91 9.50 -34.78
N ILE A 697 8.71 9.30 -33.74
CA ILE A 697 9.02 7.99 -33.16
C ILE A 697 8.33 7.93 -31.80
N VAL A 698 7.41 6.99 -31.63
CA VAL A 698 6.63 6.83 -30.40
C VAL A 698 7.16 5.62 -29.64
N ASN A 699 7.85 5.85 -28.53
CA ASN A 699 8.31 4.75 -27.69
C ASN A 699 7.17 4.20 -26.83
N GLU A 700 7.20 2.89 -26.57
CA GLU A 700 6.17 2.17 -25.80
C GLU A 700 4.76 2.54 -26.28
N ALA A 701 4.55 2.47 -27.60
CA ALA A 701 3.41 3.07 -28.29
C ALA A 701 2.05 2.64 -27.73
N GLY A 702 1.90 1.38 -27.30
CA GLY A 702 0.66 0.86 -26.74
C GLY A 702 0.27 1.47 -25.38
N ASN A 703 1.19 2.16 -24.71
CA ASN A 703 0.95 2.93 -23.49
C ASN A 703 1.00 4.45 -23.74
N THR A 704 1.85 4.92 -24.66
CA THR A 704 2.00 6.34 -24.98
C THR A 704 0.78 6.90 -25.73
N LEU A 705 0.14 6.08 -26.58
CA LEU A 705 -1.14 6.38 -27.23
C LEU A 705 -2.29 6.20 -26.21
N ASN A 706 -2.31 7.03 -25.17
CA ASN A 706 -3.38 7.03 -24.18
C ASN A 706 -4.65 7.68 -24.76
N LEU A 707 -5.76 6.95 -24.73
CA LEU A 707 -7.06 7.41 -25.21
C LEU A 707 -7.89 8.11 -24.14
N GLN A 708 -7.44 8.22 -22.90
CA GLN A 708 -8.31 8.64 -21.79
C GLN A 708 -8.20 10.13 -21.46
N THR A 709 -9.35 10.81 -21.39
CA THR A 709 -9.52 12.09 -20.66
C THR A 709 -10.53 11.90 -19.52
N PRO A 710 -10.06 11.53 -18.30
CA PRO A 710 -10.97 11.31 -17.18
C PRO A 710 -11.31 12.63 -16.46
N ALA A 711 -12.60 12.85 -16.22
CA ALA A 711 -13.12 13.83 -15.29
C ALA A 711 -13.59 13.12 -14.01
N GLN A 712 -13.15 13.59 -12.84
CA GLN A 712 -13.56 13.05 -11.54
C GLN A 712 -14.52 14.03 -10.86
N ILE A 713 -15.69 13.54 -10.47
CA ILE A 713 -16.83 14.35 -10.04
C ILE A 713 -17.35 13.87 -8.69
N ASN A 714 -17.29 14.74 -7.69
CA ASN A 714 -18.00 14.54 -6.43
C ASN A 714 -19.43 15.15 -6.49
N SER A 715 -20.22 14.89 -5.46
CA SER A 715 -21.59 15.38 -5.33
C SER A 715 -21.69 16.92 -5.49
N SER A 716 -20.78 17.69 -4.89
CA SER A 716 -20.78 19.15 -4.98
C SER A 716 -20.41 19.66 -6.38
N ASP A 717 -19.48 19.00 -7.06
CA ASP A 717 -19.12 19.32 -8.45
C ASP A 717 -20.31 19.13 -9.38
N TRP A 718 -21.15 18.11 -9.14
CA TRP A 718 -22.40 17.92 -9.89
C TRP A 718 -23.38 19.08 -9.67
N ASP A 719 -23.59 19.52 -8.43
CA ASP A 719 -24.50 20.63 -8.12
C ASP A 719 -24.05 21.91 -8.80
N LYS A 720 -22.75 22.19 -8.76
CA LYS A 720 -22.15 23.34 -9.42
C LYS A 720 -22.29 23.27 -10.94
N ALA A 721 -22.07 22.10 -11.54
CA ALA A 721 -22.24 21.91 -12.97
C ALA A 721 -23.70 22.10 -13.40
N TYR A 722 -24.65 21.57 -12.62
CA TYR A 722 -26.07 21.76 -12.83
C TYR A 722 -26.47 23.23 -12.71
N ALA A 723 -26.07 23.92 -11.62
CA ALA A 723 -26.37 25.33 -11.43
C ALA A 723 -25.80 26.20 -12.56
N LEU A 724 -24.57 25.90 -13.01
CA LEU A 724 -23.95 26.56 -14.16
C LEU A 724 -24.78 26.34 -15.44
N ALA A 725 -25.17 25.10 -15.73
CA ALA A 725 -25.96 24.77 -16.91
C ALA A 725 -27.36 25.42 -16.88
N MET A 726 -28.02 25.50 -15.71
CA MET A 726 -29.32 26.17 -15.53
C MET A 726 -29.25 27.69 -15.78
N GLY A 727 -28.07 28.28 -15.59
CA GLY A 727 -27.78 29.68 -15.91
C GLY A 727 -27.74 29.97 -17.42
N ASN A 728 -27.68 28.95 -18.28
CA ASN A 728 -27.73 29.14 -19.72
C ASN A 728 -29.12 29.67 -20.16
N THR A 729 -29.13 30.86 -20.75
CA THR A 729 -30.32 31.54 -21.23
C THR A 729 -30.82 31.01 -22.59
N GLU A 730 -29.99 30.25 -23.31
CA GLU A 730 -30.34 29.61 -24.60
C GLU A 730 -31.09 28.27 -24.45
N LEU A 731 -31.19 27.76 -23.22
CA LEU A 731 -31.99 26.57 -22.93
C LEU A 731 -33.47 26.93 -22.86
N THR A 732 -34.27 26.22 -23.63
CA THR A 732 -35.74 26.26 -23.58
C THR A 732 -36.26 25.71 -22.26
N HIS A 733 -37.54 25.97 -21.94
CA HIS A 733 -38.16 25.44 -20.72
C HIS A 733 -38.10 23.91 -20.67
N GLY A 734 -38.44 23.23 -21.77
CA GLY A 734 -38.37 21.76 -21.85
C GLY A 734 -36.95 21.20 -21.70
N GLU A 735 -35.93 21.88 -22.24
CA GLU A 735 -34.53 21.50 -22.02
C GLU A 735 -34.10 21.65 -20.55
N LYS A 736 -34.57 22.69 -19.87
CA LYS A 736 -34.34 22.87 -18.42
C LYS A 736 -35.05 21.81 -17.60
N ASP A 737 -36.26 21.42 -17.97
CA ASP A 737 -36.99 20.32 -17.31
C ASP A 737 -36.24 18.98 -17.43
N VAL A 738 -35.71 18.69 -18.63
CA VAL A 738 -34.85 17.51 -18.86
C VAL A 738 -33.60 17.57 -17.99
N LEU A 739 -32.94 18.73 -17.91
CA LEU A 739 -31.76 18.93 -17.08
C LEU A 739 -32.06 18.74 -15.58
N THR A 740 -33.22 19.21 -15.11
CA THR A 740 -33.70 18.97 -13.74
C THR A 740 -33.95 17.49 -13.49
N ARG A 741 -34.54 16.75 -14.44
CA ARG A 741 -34.70 15.29 -14.34
C ARG A 741 -33.34 14.58 -14.24
N ILE A 742 -32.37 14.96 -15.06
CA ILE A 742 -30.99 14.43 -14.98
C ILE A 742 -30.38 14.71 -13.61
N HIS A 743 -30.58 15.92 -13.07
CA HIS A 743 -30.07 16.29 -11.76
C HIS A 743 -30.71 15.49 -10.62
N GLN A 744 -32.00 15.17 -10.68
CA GLN A 744 -32.68 14.32 -9.68
C GLN A 744 -32.11 12.91 -9.61
N LEU A 745 -31.58 12.38 -10.72
CA LEU A 745 -30.94 11.06 -10.75
C LEU A 745 -29.59 11.02 -10.02
N LYS A 746 -29.03 12.18 -9.66
CA LYS A 746 -27.78 12.29 -8.87
C LYS A 746 -27.88 11.48 -7.58
N ASP A 747 -28.99 11.60 -6.86
CA ASP A 747 -29.15 10.94 -5.55
C ASP A 747 -29.16 9.41 -5.68
N SER A 748 -29.63 8.88 -6.81
CA SER A 748 -29.55 7.45 -7.12
C SER A 748 -28.11 6.98 -7.29
N ILE A 749 -27.24 7.79 -7.91
CA ILE A 749 -25.82 7.48 -8.08
C ILE A 749 -25.08 7.59 -6.75
N TYR A 750 -25.16 8.75 -6.09
CA TYR A 750 -24.39 9.03 -4.89
C TYR A 750 -24.94 8.32 -3.63
N GLY A 751 -26.17 7.82 -3.69
CA GLY A 751 -26.75 6.92 -2.71
C GLY A 751 -26.28 5.48 -2.80
N ASP A 752 -25.57 5.08 -3.87
CA ASP A 752 -25.08 3.71 -4.00
C ASP A 752 -24.05 3.36 -2.91
N THR A 753 -24.27 2.21 -2.28
CA THR A 753 -23.43 1.66 -1.21
C THR A 753 -22.73 0.37 -1.60
N SER A 754 -22.85 -0.03 -2.88
CA SER A 754 -22.23 -1.25 -3.37
C SER A 754 -20.70 -1.22 -3.21
N LYS A 755 -20.12 -2.37 -2.86
CA LYS A 755 -18.67 -2.51 -2.65
C LYS A 755 -17.86 -2.22 -3.92
N HIS A 756 -18.42 -2.54 -5.08
CA HIS A 756 -17.74 -2.43 -6.38
C HIS A 756 -18.05 -1.12 -7.12
N GLY A 757 -19.06 -0.37 -6.67
CA GLY A 757 -19.57 0.82 -7.34
C GLY A 757 -20.49 0.47 -8.52
N LEU A 758 -20.89 1.49 -9.27
CA LEU A 758 -21.69 1.35 -10.49
C LEU A 758 -20.76 1.44 -11.70
N ASP A 759 -20.78 0.46 -12.59
CA ASP A 759 -20.11 0.57 -13.88
C ASP A 759 -21.03 1.17 -14.95
N LEU A 760 -20.54 1.30 -16.18
CA LEU A 760 -21.30 1.94 -17.27
C LEU A 760 -22.66 1.26 -17.50
N LYS A 761 -22.72 -0.06 -17.41
CA LYS A 761 -23.96 -0.83 -17.60
C LYS A 761 -24.95 -0.53 -16.48
N ALA A 762 -24.51 -0.62 -15.23
CA ALA A 762 -25.34 -0.30 -14.08
C ALA A 762 -25.82 1.17 -14.09
N LEU A 763 -24.96 2.11 -14.53
CA LEU A 763 -25.35 3.51 -14.69
C LEU A 763 -26.41 3.71 -15.78
N ARG A 764 -26.29 3.04 -16.93
CA ARG A 764 -27.32 3.11 -17.99
C ARG A 764 -28.66 2.55 -17.53
N GLU A 765 -28.63 1.46 -16.78
CA GLU A 765 -29.84 0.85 -16.20
C GLU A 765 -30.47 1.75 -15.13
N LEU A 766 -29.66 2.40 -14.29
CA LEU A 766 -30.13 3.28 -13.23
C LEU A 766 -30.64 4.63 -13.75
N LEU A 767 -30.03 5.17 -14.80
CA LEU A 767 -30.26 6.52 -15.31
C LEU A 767 -31.24 6.55 -16.48
N GLN A 768 -32.29 5.73 -16.48
CA GLN A 768 -33.25 5.74 -17.59
C GLN A 768 -34.07 7.03 -17.63
N LEU A 769 -34.17 7.63 -18.82
CA LEU A 769 -34.97 8.81 -19.08
C LEU A 769 -36.11 8.47 -20.05
N GLU A 770 -37.24 8.06 -19.50
CA GLU A 770 -38.43 7.76 -20.31
C GLU A 770 -39.01 9.04 -20.96
N GLY A 771 -39.44 8.89 -22.22
CA GLY A 771 -40.20 9.91 -22.95
C GLY A 771 -39.37 11.09 -23.48
N ILE A 772 -38.03 11.00 -23.50
CA ILE A 772 -37.16 12.06 -24.04
C ILE A 772 -36.53 11.59 -25.36
N ALA A 773 -36.71 12.39 -26.42
CA ALA A 773 -36.16 12.09 -27.73
C ALA A 773 -34.62 12.28 -27.77
N PRO A 774 -33.86 11.39 -28.44
CA PRO A 774 -32.40 11.52 -28.57
C PRO A 774 -31.94 12.88 -29.13
N GLU A 775 -32.70 13.46 -30.06
CA GLU A 775 -32.39 14.76 -30.67
C GLU A 775 -32.42 15.91 -29.64
N THR A 776 -33.32 15.82 -28.65
CA THR A 776 -33.40 16.77 -27.54
C THR A 776 -32.15 16.68 -26.67
N LEU A 777 -31.70 15.46 -26.36
CA LEU A 777 -30.49 15.22 -25.56
C LEU A 777 -29.22 15.66 -26.30
N SER A 778 -29.14 15.44 -27.61
CA SER A 778 -28.03 15.90 -28.45
C SER A 778 -27.94 17.43 -28.52
N THR A 779 -29.09 18.10 -28.68
CA THR A 779 -29.18 19.57 -28.65
C THR A 779 -28.76 20.12 -27.29
N LEU A 780 -29.28 19.52 -26.21
CA LEU A 780 -28.95 19.89 -24.83
C LEU A 780 -27.45 19.72 -24.54
N GLN A 781 -26.85 18.59 -24.93
CA GLN A 781 -25.41 18.33 -24.80
C GLN A 781 -24.59 19.44 -25.47
N THR A 782 -24.93 19.79 -26.72
CA THR A 782 -24.21 20.79 -27.49
C THR A 782 -24.26 22.17 -26.83
N LYS A 783 -25.45 22.60 -26.39
CA LYS A 783 -25.65 23.90 -25.72
C LYS A 783 -24.93 23.97 -24.37
N ILE A 784 -24.97 22.91 -23.56
CA ILE A 784 -24.25 22.85 -22.27
C ILE A 784 -22.74 23.00 -22.50
N ASN A 785 -22.19 22.20 -23.41
CA ASN A 785 -20.76 22.22 -23.70
C ASN A 785 -20.30 23.60 -24.20
N HIS A 786 -21.07 24.22 -25.12
CA HIS A 786 -20.76 25.56 -25.62
C HIS A 786 -20.79 26.63 -24.52
N TYR A 787 -21.86 26.65 -23.71
CA TYR A 787 -22.01 27.64 -22.64
C TYR A 787 -20.92 27.52 -21.57
N GLN A 788 -20.61 26.29 -21.12
CA GLN A 788 -19.54 26.06 -20.15
C GLN A 788 -18.19 26.54 -20.68
N GLN A 789 -17.88 26.33 -21.97
CA GLN A 789 -16.66 26.85 -22.60
C GLN A 789 -16.59 28.38 -22.54
N GLY A 790 -17.70 29.06 -22.84
CA GLY A 790 -17.81 30.53 -22.74
C GLY A 790 -17.54 31.05 -21.33
N VAL A 791 -18.23 30.52 -20.32
CA VAL A 791 -18.10 30.98 -18.92
C VAL A 791 -16.69 30.78 -18.38
N PHE A 792 -16.03 29.67 -18.73
CA PHE A 792 -14.64 29.49 -18.31
C PHE A 792 -13.68 30.42 -19.04
N ALA A 793 -13.90 30.70 -20.32
CA ALA A 793 -13.10 31.69 -21.04
C ALA A 793 -13.19 33.07 -20.36
N GLU A 794 -14.39 33.48 -19.91
CA GLU A 794 -14.60 34.69 -19.11
C GLU A 794 -13.89 34.62 -17.75
N LEU A 795 -13.98 33.48 -17.04
CA LEU A 795 -13.26 33.28 -15.79
C LEU A 795 -11.75 33.49 -15.99
N LEU A 796 -11.18 32.89 -17.04
CA LEU A 796 -9.77 33.04 -17.36
C LEU A 796 -9.40 34.48 -17.75
N GLN A 797 -10.31 35.20 -18.41
CA GLN A 797 -10.12 36.63 -18.69
C GLN A 797 -10.11 37.46 -17.40
N SER A 798 -10.97 37.14 -16.42
CA SER A 798 -10.98 37.80 -15.10
C SER A 798 -9.72 37.55 -14.25
N LEU A 799 -8.92 36.53 -14.61
CA LEU A 799 -7.64 36.29 -13.96
C LEU A 799 -6.57 37.30 -14.42
N GLN A 800 -6.77 37.98 -15.55
CA GLN A 800 -5.84 38.98 -16.10
C GLN A 800 -5.71 40.21 -15.19
N ASP A 801 -6.81 40.61 -14.55
CA ASP A 801 -6.87 41.79 -13.67
C ASP A 801 -6.11 41.60 -12.35
N LEU A 802 -5.87 40.34 -11.95
CA LEU A 802 -5.10 40.03 -10.74
C LEU A 802 -3.62 40.38 -10.94
N ASP A 803 -3.06 40.18 -12.14
CA ASP A 803 -1.63 40.40 -12.42
C ASP A 803 -1.24 41.86 -12.70
N SER A 804 -2.22 42.76 -12.87
CA SER A 804 -1.97 44.18 -13.18
C SER A 804 -1.56 45.05 -11.98
N VAL A 805 -1.49 44.50 -10.77
CA VAL A 805 -1.10 45.27 -9.57
C VAL A 805 0.42 45.39 -9.48
N THR A 806 0.94 46.57 -9.84
CA THR A 806 2.35 46.92 -9.65
C THR A 806 2.65 47.31 -8.20
N LEU A 807 3.66 46.67 -7.59
CA LEU A 807 4.38 47.22 -6.44
C LEU A 807 5.27 48.38 -6.91
N SER A 808 4.66 49.46 -7.40
CA SER A 808 5.35 50.74 -7.60
C SER A 808 5.23 51.53 -6.30
N GLU A 809 6.34 52.12 -5.85
CA GLU A 809 6.42 53.14 -4.79
C GLU A 809 6.57 52.65 -3.34
N ALA A 810 7.68 51.98 -3.03
CA ALA A 810 8.23 52.02 -1.67
C ALA A 810 9.68 52.55 -1.74
N PRO A 811 9.91 53.85 -1.45
CA PRO A 811 11.27 54.36 -1.35
C PRO A 811 11.95 53.71 -0.13
N ASN A 812 13.16 53.18 -0.33
CA ASN A 812 14.08 52.57 0.67
C ASN A 812 14.01 51.04 0.93
N ILE A 813 13.43 50.22 0.03
CA ILE A 813 13.53 48.76 0.14
C ILE A 813 14.73 48.24 -0.68
N SER A 814 15.58 47.40 -0.09
CA SER A 814 16.72 46.78 -0.80
C SER A 814 16.24 45.86 -1.94
N ALA A 815 17.04 45.73 -3.00
CA ALA A 815 16.69 44.90 -4.16
C ALA A 815 16.32 43.45 -3.79
N ALA A 816 16.99 42.87 -2.78
CA ALA A 816 16.71 41.52 -2.27
C ALA A 816 15.34 41.44 -1.58
N SER A 817 14.99 42.41 -0.72
CA SER A 817 13.69 42.45 -0.05
C SER A 817 12.54 42.71 -1.03
N LEU A 818 12.81 43.48 -2.09
CA LEU A 818 11.86 43.77 -3.17
C LEU A 818 11.63 42.53 -4.05
N ALA A 819 12.67 41.72 -4.30
CA ALA A 819 12.56 40.42 -4.97
C ALA A 819 11.77 39.40 -4.14
N ILE A 820 12.00 39.33 -2.82
CA ILE A 820 11.24 38.48 -1.89
C ILE A 820 9.77 38.89 -1.86
N ALA A 821 9.48 40.18 -1.74
CA ALA A 821 8.11 40.71 -1.74
C ALA A 821 7.38 40.43 -3.07
N ARG A 822 8.06 40.62 -4.22
CA ARG A 822 7.54 40.25 -5.54
C ARG A 822 7.25 38.75 -5.64
N SER A 823 8.15 37.89 -5.17
CA SER A 823 7.96 36.43 -5.16
C SER A 823 6.81 35.98 -4.24
N ALA A 824 6.66 36.58 -3.06
CA ALA A 824 5.54 36.32 -2.15
C ALA A 824 4.19 36.77 -2.75
N TYR A 825 4.17 37.95 -3.38
CA TYR A 825 2.98 38.49 -4.04
C TYR A 825 2.55 37.67 -5.26
N LYS A 826 3.49 37.22 -6.10
CA LYS A 826 3.19 36.31 -7.21
C LYS A 826 2.58 34.99 -6.73
N ARG A 827 3.12 34.42 -5.64
CA ARG A 827 2.59 33.19 -5.03
C ARG A 827 1.16 33.38 -4.51
N SER A 828 0.83 34.54 -3.93
CA SER A 828 -0.54 34.80 -3.47
C SER A 828 -1.52 34.96 -4.63
N GLN A 829 -1.11 35.56 -5.76
CA GLN A 829 -1.97 35.65 -6.95
C GLN A 829 -2.21 34.30 -7.62
N VAL A 830 -1.16 33.49 -7.81
CA VAL A 830 -1.31 32.13 -8.35
C VAL A 830 -2.20 31.29 -7.42
N ALA A 831 -2.09 31.45 -6.10
CA ALA A 831 -2.98 30.79 -5.15
C ALA A 831 -4.45 31.27 -5.27
N ALA A 832 -4.68 32.57 -5.47
CA ALA A 832 -6.03 33.11 -5.70
C ALA A 832 -6.65 32.61 -7.01
N ALA A 833 -5.87 32.59 -8.10
CA ALA A 833 -6.28 32.05 -9.39
C ALA A 833 -6.55 30.53 -9.31
N LEU A 834 -5.70 29.78 -8.59
CA LEU A 834 -5.92 28.35 -8.33
C LEU A 834 -7.22 28.12 -7.57
N SER A 835 -7.55 28.94 -6.58
CA SER A 835 -8.82 28.83 -5.85
C SER A 835 -10.01 29.02 -6.79
N LYS A 836 -9.98 30.06 -7.64
CA LYS A 836 -11.04 30.34 -8.61
C LYS A 836 -11.26 29.18 -9.61
N ILE A 837 -10.18 28.62 -10.18
CA ILE A 837 -10.29 27.47 -11.10
C ILE A 837 -10.75 26.21 -10.36
N LYS A 838 -10.28 26.01 -9.12
CA LYS A 838 -10.68 24.86 -8.30
C LYS A 838 -12.19 24.87 -8.00
N ASP A 839 -12.75 26.06 -7.77
CA ASP A 839 -14.17 26.23 -7.48
C ASP A 839 -15.08 26.01 -8.70
N PHE A 840 -14.53 26.14 -9.91
CA PHE A 840 -15.23 25.84 -11.17
C PHE A 840 -15.52 24.32 -11.30
N PRO A 841 -16.74 23.90 -11.72
CA PRO A 841 -17.06 22.49 -11.88
C PRO A 841 -16.30 21.86 -13.07
N PRO A 842 -15.95 20.57 -13.02
CA PRO A 842 -15.43 19.86 -14.20
C PRO A 842 -16.42 19.88 -15.38
N TYR A 843 -15.89 19.87 -16.59
CA TYR A 843 -16.65 19.67 -17.82
C TYR A 843 -16.98 18.18 -17.93
N PHE A 844 -18.16 17.79 -17.45
CA PHE A 844 -18.57 16.39 -17.50
C PHE A 844 -20.04 16.20 -17.90
N LEU A 845 -20.90 17.19 -17.66
CA LEU A 845 -22.34 16.97 -17.76
C LEU A 845 -22.80 16.69 -19.19
N GLY A 846 -22.26 17.41 -20.18
CA GLY A 846 -22.51 17.09 -21.59
C GLY A 846 -21.92 15.75 -22.02
N ASP A 847 -20.73 15.39 -21.53
CA ASP A 847 -20.11 14.10 -21.83
C ASP A 847 -20.89 12.93 -21.23
N LEU A 848 -21.37 13.09 -20.00
CA LEU A 848 -22.25 12.14 -19.34
C LEU A 848 -23.56 11.97 -20.12
N ILE A 849 -24.15 13.07 -20.61
CA ILE A 849 -25.32 13.03 -21.50
C ILE A 849 -25.04 12.16 -22.73
N GLY A 850 -23.90 12.40 -23.37
CA GLY A 850 -23.45 11.63 -24.53
C GLY A 850 -23.28 10.14 -24.24
N ILE A 851 -22.57 9.81 -23.17
CA ILE A 851 -22.15 8.43 -22.87
C ILE A 851 -23.32 7.56 -22.40
N ILE A 852 -24.17 8.10 -21.52
CA ILE A 852 -25.25 7.34 -20.90
C ILE A 852 -26.44 7.19 -21.86
N TRP A 853 -26.88 8.29 -22.49
CA TRP A 853 -28.15 8.28 -23.24
C TRP A 853 -28.00 8.31 -24.76
N LEU A 854 -26.92 8.88 -25.30
CA LEU A 854 -26.68 8.95 -26.75
C LEU A 854 -25.74 7.85 -27.26
N GLN A 855 -25.20 7.03 -26.34
CA GLN A 855 -24.23 5.97 -26.64
C GLN A 855 -22.97 6.48 -27.35
N ASN A 856 -22.56 7.73 -27.10
CA ASN A 856 -21.27 8.24 -27.54
C ASN A 856 -20.13 7.39 -26.96
N GLN A 857 -19.01 7.30 -27.67
CA GLN A 857 -17.81 6.61 -27.18
C GLN A 857 -17.31 7.24 -25.88
N GLY A 858 -17.23 6.44 -24.83
CA GLY A 858 -16.76 6.86 -23.52
C GLY A 858 -17.12 5.83 -22.45
N PHE A 859 -16.64 6.07 -21.24
CA PHE A 859 -16.90 5.21 -20.10
C PHE A 859 -17.27 6.05 -18.89
N ALA A 860 -18.30 5.62 -18.17
CA ALA A 860 -18.70 6.24 -16.91
C ALA A 860 -18.68 5.17 -15.83
N SER A 861 -18.17 5.51 -14.65
CA SER A 861 -18.23 4.63 -13.48
C SER A 861 -18.30 5.44 -12.20
N TYR A 862 -19.07 4.96 -11.24
CA TYR A 862 -19.15 5.53 -9.91
C TYR A 862 -18.48 4.59 -8.90
N ARG A 863 -17.54 5.11 -8.11
CA ARG A 863 -16.91 4.35 -7.04
C ARG A 863 -16.50 5.27 -5.90
N LYS A 864 -16.88 4.91 -4.67
CA LYS A 864 -16.45 5.58 -3.43
C LYS A 864 -16.73 7.10 -3.41
N GLY A 865 -17.95 7.49 -3.80
CA GLY A 865 -18.35 8.90 -3.80
C GLY A 865 -17.81 9.74 -4.96
N ILE A 866 -17.14 9.11 -5.93
CA ILE A 866 -16.61 9.77 -7.12
C ILE A 866 -17.21 9.12 -8.36
N LEU A 867 -17.92 9.91 -9.14
CA LEU A 867 -18.25 9.57 -10.52
C LEU A 867 -17.05 9.93 -11.39
N THR A 868 -16.59 8.99 -12.20
CA THR A 868 -15.55 9.19 -13.21
C THR A 868 -16.20 9.10 -14.57
N VAL A 869 -16.09 10.15 -15.36
CA VAL A 869 -16.54 10.20 -16.76
C VAL A 869 -15.30 10.34 -17.63
N THR A 870 -15.06 9.34 -18.47
CA THR A 870 -13.88 9.29 -19.34
C THR A 870 -14.30 9.36 -20.79
N THR A 871 -13.75 10.33 -21.51
CA THR A 871 -13.92 10.48 -22.96
C THR A 871 -12.64 10.11 -23.71
N ARG A 872 -12.77 9.90 -25.02
CA ARG A 872 -11.67 9.55 -25.92
C ARG A 872 -10.81 10.77 -26.27
N ASP A 873 -9.49 10.70 -26.08
CA ASP A 873 -8.50 11.70 -26.50
C ASP A 873 -7.78 11.29 -27.79
N ASP A 874 -8.22 11.83 -28.92
CA ASP A 874 -7.56 11.61 -30.22
C ASP A 874 -6.47 12.66 -30.53
N SER A 875 -6.10 13.50 -29.56
CA SER A 875 -5.23 14.65 -29.84
C SER A 875 -3.85 14.24 -30.34
N LEU A 876 -3.26 13.17 -29.79
CA LEU A 876 -1.97 12.65 -30.24
C LEU A 876 -2.09 11.95 -31.59
N ALA A 877 -3.14 11.12 -31.79
CA ALA A 877 -3.41 10.47 -33.06
C ALA A 877 -3.54 11.50 -34.21
N LYS A 878 -4.23 12.63 -33.94
CA LYS A 878 -4.33 13.76 -34.88
C LYS A 878 -2.97 14.35 -35.23
N ILE A 879 -2.06 14.54 -34.26
CA ILE A 879 -0.69 15.00 -34.55
C ILE A 879 0.06 13.98 -35.41
N LEU A 880 0.01 12.70 -35.04
CA LEU A 880 0.68 11.62 -35.77
C LEU A 880 0.15 11.51 -37.22
N SER A 881 -1.14 11.78 -37.43
CA SER A 881 -1.75 11.85 -38.76
C SER A 881 -1.22 12.99 -39.64
N GLN A 882 -0.61 14.02 -39.05
CA GLN A 882 0.02 15.11 -39.81
C GLN A 882 1.47 14.80 -40.19
N ALA A 883 2.13 13.86 -39.50
CA ALA A 883 3.53 13.53 -39.73
C ALA A 883 3.81 12.99 -41.15
N LYS A 884 5.02 13.21 -41.66
CA LYS A 884 5.51 12.54 -42.89
C LYS A 884 5.61 11.03 -42.67
N GLN A 885 6.12 10.63 -41.51
CA GLN A 885 6.32 9.23 -41.12
C GLN A 885 6.15 9.06 -39.62
N VAL A 886 5.57 7.93 -39.22
CA VAL A 886 5.39 7.55 -37.81
C VAL A 886 5.99 6.16 -37.57
N THR A 887 6.85 6.04 -36.57
CA THR A 887 7.43 4.77 -36.13
C THR A 887 6.98 4.47 -34.70
N LEU A 888 6.21 3.40 -34.51
CA LEU A 888 5.74 2.92 -33.22
C LEU A 888 6.73 1.86 -32.72
N LEU A 889 7.33 2.06 -31.55
CA LEU A 889 8.24 1.09 -30.94
C LEU A 889 7.50 0.37 -29.81
N ASP A 890 7.07 -0.87 -30.05
CA ASP A 890 6.41 -1.68 -29.02
C ASP A 890 6.47 -3.16 -29.42
N SER A 891 7.04 -4.01 -28.55
CA SER A 891 7.18 -5.46 -28.82
C SER A 891 5.88 -6.24 -28.58
N THR A 892 4.89 -5.61 -27.96
CA THR A 892 3.65 -6.23 -27.48
C THR A 892 2.39 -5.62 -28.08
N LEU A 893 2.52 -4.54 -28.84
CA LEU A 893 1.41 -3.95 -29.57
C LEU A 893 1.15 -4.74 -30.86
N THR A 894 -0.10 -5.13 -31.10
CA THR A 894 -0.51 -5.77 -32.36
C THR A 894 -0.87 -4.73 -33.42
N LYS A 895 -0.85 -5.15 -34.70
CA LYS A 895 -1.20 -4.30 -35.85
C LYS A 895 -2.62 -3.75 -35.72
N GLU A 896 -3.58 -4.60 -35.35
CA GLU A 896 -5.00 -4.24 -35.24
C GLU A 896 -5.24 -3.24 -34.10
N ARG A 897 -4.56 -3.43 -32.96
CA ARG A 897 -4.70 -2.52 -31.82
C ARG A 897 -4.04 -1.18 -32.12
N ALA A 898 -2.85 -1.17 -32.73
CA ALA A 898 -2.20 0.06 -33.17
C ALA A 898 -3.10 0.87 -34.10
N ALA A 899 -3.76 0.21 -35.06
CA ALA A 899 -4.71 0.82 -35.98
C ALA A 899 -5.89 1.48 -35.25
N ARG A 900 -6.48 0.79 -34.26
CA ARG A 900 -7.56 1.34 -33.41
C ARG A 900 -7.13 2.54 -32.56
N LEU A 901 -5.92 2.49 -31.97
CA LEU A 901 -5.38 3.60 -31.19
C LEU A 901 -5.16 4.84 -32.06
N LEU A 902 -4.77 4.64 -33.32
CA LEU A 902 -4.53 5.71 -34.29
C LEU A 902 -5.79 6.16 -35.07
N GLY A 903 -6.86 5.37 -35.06
CA GLY A 903 -8.06 5.63 -35.86
C GLY A 903 -7.85 5.44 -37.37
N ILE A 904 -6.98 4.49 -37.75
CA ILE A 904 -6.65 4.16 -39.15
C ILE A 904 -6.95 2.69 -39.43
N LYS A 905 -6.80 2.24 -40.68
CA LYS A 905 -6.96 0.83 -41.01
C LYS A 905 -5.69 0.01 -40.76
N PRO A 906 -5.77 -1.28 -40.40
CA PRO A 906 -4.58 -2.11 -40.17
C PRO A 906 -3.62 -2.20 -41.35
N ASP A 907 -4.12 -2.20 -42.59
CA ASP A 907 -3.33 -2.24 -43.83
C ASP A 907 -2.50 -0.97 -44.07
N GLU A 908 -2.74 0.12 -43.34
CA GLU A 908 -1.91 1.33 -43.40
C GLU A 908 -0.62 1.21 -42.55
N ILE A 909 -0.49 0.13 -41.78
CA ILE A 909 0.65 -0.11 -40.88
C ILE A 909 1.53 -1.21 -41.46
N CYS A 910 2.81 -0.92 -41.66
CA CYS A 910 3.83 -1.94 -41.92
C CYS A 910 4.44 -2.39 -40.59
N VAL A 911 4.37 -3.69 -40.31
CA VAL A 911 4.98 -4.32 -39.15
C VAL A 911 6.37 -4.81 -39.54
N VAL A 912 7.38 -4.37 -38.80
CA VAL A 912 8.74 -4.86 -38.96
C VAL A 912 9.22 -5.57 -37.69
N ALA A 913 10.01 -6.62 -37.84
CA ALA A 913 10.56 -7.35 -36.71
C ALA A 913 11.99 -7.84 -36.99
N GLN A 914 12.85 -7.74 -35.98
CA GLN A 914 14.19 -8.33 -36.04
C GLN A 914 14.10 -9.87 -35.92
N ASP A 915 14.88 -10.58 -36.72
CA ASP A 915 14.99 -12.05 -36.74
C ASP A 915 15.06 -12.68 -35.33
N GLU A 916 14.47 -13.88 -35.23
CA GLU A 916 14.18 -14.52 -33.96
C GLU A 916 15.41 -14.66 -33.05
N VAL A 917 15.19 -14.25 -31.81
CA VAL A 917 16.22 -14.15 -30.80
C VAL A 917 16.22 -15.46 -30.00
N SER A 918 17.26 -16.28 -30.17
CA SER A 918 17.38 -17.58 -29.47
C SER A 918 17.11 -17.44 -27.97
N THR A 919 16.29 -18.35 -27.45
CA THR A 919 15.96 -18.51 -26.04
C THR A 919 16.67 -19.72 -25.41
N ALA A 920 17.65 -20.31 -26.10
CA ALA A 920 18.30 -21.55 -25.68
C ALA A 920 18.99 -21.46 -24.29
N ASN A 921 19.36 -20.25 -23.86
CA ASN A 921 20.00 -20.00 -22.57
C ASN A 921 19.05 -19.44 -21.50
N LEU A 922 17.74 -19.38 -21.78
CA LEU A 922 16.73 -18.84 -20.87
C LEU A 922 15.86 -19.96 -20.29
N ASN A 923 15.82 -20.05 -18.97
CA ASN A 923 14.98 -20.99 -18.23
C ASN A 923 13.95 -20.22 -17.40
N ILE A 924 12.66 -20.36 -17.71
CA ILE A 924 11.58 -19.72 -16.94
C ILE A 924 10.80 -20.77 -16.17
N THR A 925 10.77 -20.65 -14.85
CA THR A 925 10.01 -21.52 -13.97
C THR A 925 8.87 -20.75 -13.33
N ARG A 926 7.65 -21.22 -13.53
CA ARG A 926 6.43 -20.71 -12.90
C ARG A 926 6.13 -21.52 -11.64
N PHE A 927 5.87 -20.80 -10.55
CA PHE A 927 5.51 -21.36 -9.25
C PHE A 927 4.07 -21.02 -8.88
N GLU A 928 3.32 -22.04 -8.49
CA GLU A 928 1.98 -21.88 -7.93
C GLU A 928 2.03 -21.89 -6.41
N LEU A 929 1.93 -20.69 -5.83
CA LEU A 929 1.85 -20.55 -4.38
C LEU A 929 0.40 -20.64 -3.89
N GLY A 930 -0.60 -20.34 -4.73
CA GLY A 930 -2.02 -20.33 -4.37
C GLY A 930 -2.42 -19.17 -3.45
N GLY A 931 -3.52 -18.48 -3.77
CA GLY A 931 -3.99 -17.31 -3.02
C GLY A 931 -3.58 -15.96 -3.63
N ASP A 932 -3.25 -15.92 -4.92
CA ASP A 932 -2.78 -14.74 -5.67
C ASP A 932 -3.67 -14.30 -6.82
N ASN A 933 -4.89 -14.83 -6.91
CA ASN A 933 -5.91 -14.40 -7.88
C ASN A 933 -6.35 -12.93 -7.71
N SER A 934 -5.87 -12.25 -6.65
CA SER A 934 -6.02 -10.80 -6.45
C SER A 934 -4.70 -10.17 -5.97
N ASN A 935 -4.62 -8.83 -6.01
CA ASN A 935 -3.53 -8.08 -5.39
C ASN A 935 -3.67 -7.93 -3.86
N SER A 936 -4.66 -8.61 -3.28
CA SER A 936 -4.91 -8.68 -1.85
C SER A 936 -4.44 -10.03 -1.31
N TRP A 937 -3.13 -10.15 -1.13
CA TRP A 937 -2.50 -11.36 -0.61
C TRP A 937 -2.66 -11.49 0.90
N SER A 938 -2.82 -12.73 1.37
CA SER A 938 -2.80 -13.13 2.79
C SER A 938 -1.35 -13.19 3.29
N ASP A 939 -1.10 -13.04 4.59
CA ASP A 939 0.26 -13.23 5.13
C ASP A 939 0.77 -14.63 4.89
N SER A 940 -0.11 -15.64 4.84
CA SER A 940 0.35 -17.01 4.56
C SER A 940 0.89 -17.11 3.13
N TYR A 941 0.31 -16.37 2.17
CA TYR A 941 0.90 -16.22 0.85
C TYR A 941 2.22 -15.45 0.90
N LEU A 942 2.28 -14.34 1.63
CA LEU A 942 3.48 -13.50 1.71
C LEU A 942 4.66 -14.20 2.39
N ASP A 943 4.44 -14.96 3.46
CA ASP A 943 5.45 -15.76 4.15
C ASP A 943 6.03 -16.81 3.19
N ARG A 944 5.16 -17.50 2.45
CA ARG A 944 5.57 -18.49 1.45
C ARG A 944 6.32 -17.85 0.29
N LEU A 945 5.87 -16.69 -0.17
CA LEU A 945 6.56 -15.91 -1.21
C LEU A 945 7.96 -15.47 -0.75
N ALA A 946 8.10 -15.03 0.51
CA ALA A 946 9.38 -14.65 1.10
C ALA A 946 10.32 -15.83 1.28
N LEU A 947 9.80 -17.00 1.67
CA LEU A 947 10.59 -18.23 1.75
C LEU A 947 11.11 -18.66 0.36
N LEU A 948 10.26 -18.57 -0.67
CA LEU A 948 10.65 -18.88 -2.04
C LEU A 948 11.65 -17.86 -2.61
N GLU A 949 11.50 -16.58 -2.30
CA GLU A 949 12.45 -15.51 -2.66
C GLU A 949 13.80 -15.70 -1.95
N GLY A 950 13.80 -16.02 -0.66
CA GLY A 950 15.01 -16.38 0.08
C GLY A 950 15.72 -17.59 -0.53
N GLU A 951 14.97 -18.62 -0.94
CA GLU A 951 15.54 -19.77 -1.66
C GLU A 951 16.10 -19.39 -3.03
N PHE A 952 15.42 -18.51 -3.76
CA PHE A 952 15.92 -17.96 -5.02
C PHE A 952 17.26 -17.26 -4.83
N LEU A 953 17.37 -16.33 -3.86
CA LEU A 953 18.61 -15.61 -3.58
C LEU A 953 19.71 -16.54 -3.03
N ARG A 954 19.34 -17.61 -2.33
CA ARG A 954 20.29 -18.63 -1.89
C ARG A 954 20.91 -19.37 -3.08
N ARG A 955 20.11 -19.72 -4.10
CA ARG A 955 20.58 -20.38 -5.33
C ARG A 955 21.30 -19.42 -6.28
N PHE A 956 20.83 -18.18 -6.34
CA PHE A 956 21.37 -17.12 -7.19
C PHE A 956 21.71 -15.90 -6.33
N PRO A 957 22.88 -15.86 -5.65
CA PRO A 957 23.25 -14.76 -4.74
C PRO A 957 23.30 -13.37 -5.39
N GLN A 958 23.47 -13.31 -6.72
CA GLN A 958 23.45 -12.07 -7.51
C GLN A 958 22.12 -11.89 -8.28
N GLY A 959 21.12 -12.73 -7.99
CA GLY A 959 19.79 -12.66 -8.55
C GLY A 959 19.10 -11.36 -8.15
N LYS A 960 18.14 -10.95 -8.98
CA LYS A 960 17.45 -9.67 -8.84
C LYS A 960 15.96 -9.85 -8.64
N VAL A 961 15.38 -9.07 -7.75
CA VAL A 961 13.99 -9.22 -7.30
C VAL A 961 13.12 -8.09 -7.85
N ILE A 962 12.10 -8.46 -8.63
CA ILE A 962 11.10 -7.56 -9.21
C ILE A 962 9.74 -7.88 -8.61
N VAL A 963 9.23 -7.00 -7.76
CA VAL A 963 7.95 -7.20 -7.09
C VAL A 963 7.16 -5.89 -7.04
N PRO A 964 5.86 -5.93 -6.75
CA PRO A 964 5.04 -4.72 -6.68
C PRO A 964 5.53 -3.83 -5.54
N LYS A 965 5.25 -2.52 -5.61
CA LYS A 965 5.76 -1.55 -4.62
C LYS A 965 5.43 -1.95 -3.18
N ARG A 966 4.23 -2.51 -3.00
CA ARG A 966 3.72 -3.03 -1.72
C ARG A 966 4.53 -4.21 -1.17
N LEU A 967 5.33 -4.89 -1.97
CA LEU A 967 6.20 -5.99 -1.54
C LEU A 967 7.67 -5.60 -1.46
N GLY A 968 8.07 -4.44 -2.02
CA GLY A 968 9.45 -3.92 -2.06
C GLY A 968 10.29 -4.19 -0.80
N ASP A 969 10.06 -3.39 0.23
CA ASP A 969 10.50 -3.49 1.63
C ASP A 969 10.14 -4.80 2.38
N ILE A 970 9.34 -5.75 1.84
CA ILE A 970 9.16 -7.11 2.43
C ILE A 970 10.26 -8.03 1.89
N LEU A 971 10.46 -7.99 0.57
CA LEU A 971 11.25 -8.95 -0.20
C LEU A 971 12.57 -8.35 -0.73
N GLY A 972 12.98 -7.18 -0.25
CA GLY A 972 14.22 -6.52 -0.69
C GLY A 972 14.28 -6.21 -2.20
N ALA A 973 13.23 -5.64 -2.79
CA ALA A 973 13.15 -5.47 -4.24
C ALA A 973 14.21 -4.54 -4.86
N ASP A 974 14.87 -5.02 -5.91
CA ASP A 974 15.75 -4.21 -6.77
C ASP A 974 14.95 -3.27 -7.70
N MET A 975 13.69 -3.63 -7.99
CA MET A 975 12.80 -2.83 -8.83
C MET A 975 11.32 -3.06 -8.53
N THR A 976 10.55 -2.00 -8.72
CA THR A 976 9.10 -2.04 -8.57
C THR A 976 8.39 -2.41 -9.87
N TYR A 977 7.63 -3.51 -9.86
CA TYR A 977 6.80 -3.97 -10.97
C TYR A 977 5.82 -2.87 -11.47
N MET A 978 5.58 -2.77 -12.78
CA MET A 978 4.80 -1.75 -13.51
C MET A 978 5.31 -0.30 -13.47
N SER A 979 5.90 0.16 -12.35
CA SER A 979 6.37 1.55 -12.26
C SER A 979 7.78 1.76 -12.81
N GLN A 980 8.59 0.70 -12.81
CA GLN A 980 10.01 0.76 -13.19
C GLN A 980 10.39 -0.37 -14.16
N THR A 981 9.46 -1.27 -14.48
CA THR A 981 9.67 -2.42 -15.39
C THR A 981 9.92 -2.02 -16.82
N ARG A 982 9.57 -0.79 -17.21
CA ARG A 982 9.86 -0.21 -18.52
C ARG A 982 11.04 0.75 -18.47
N GLY A 983 11.76 0.93 -19.58
CA GLY A 983 12.90 1.84 -19.70
C GLY A 983 14.22 1.48 -18.99
N ALA A 984 14.24 0.65 -17.93
CA ALA A 984 15.49 0.38 -17.17
C ALA A 984 16.35 -0.76 -17.73
N ASN A 985 17.68 -0.59 -17.67
CA ASN A 985 18.70 -1.54 -18.13
C ASN A 985 19.42 -2.31 -17.01
N ARG A 986 19.04 -2.09 -15.75
CA ARG A 986 19.75 -2.60 -14.56
C ARG A 986 19.69 -4.11 -14.31
N PHE A 987 18.93 -4.87 -15.11
CA PHE A 987 18.73 -6.32 -14.96
C PHE A 987 19.50 -7.16 -16.00
N LYS A 988 20.26 -6.51 -16.89
CA LYS A 988 21.05 -7.16 -17.94
C LYS A 988 21.93 -8.29 -17.37
N GLY A 989 21.77 -9.50 -17.89
CA GLY A 989 22.58 -10.68 -17.52
C GLY A 989 22.30 -11.24 -16.13
N CYS A 990 21.19 -10.85 -15.48
CA CYS A 990 20.85 -11.32 -14.14
C CYS A 990 19.81 -12.45 -14.17
N HIS A 991 19.90 -13.36 -13.20
CA HIS A 991 18.76 -14.19 -12.80
C HIS A 991 17.69 -13.30 -12.18
N MET A 992 16.41 -13.63 -12.37
CA MET A 992 15.30 -12.78 -11.90
C MET A 992 14.27 -13.56 -11.10
N PHE A 993 13.77 -12.95 -10.03
CA PHE A 993 12.57 -13.37 -9.33
C PHE A 993 11.48 -12.33 -9.55
N ILE A 994 10.33 -12.74 -10.09
CA ILE A 994 9.27 -11.82 -10.51
C ILE A 994 7.95 -12.21 -9.85
N LYS A 995 7.41 -11.29 -9.05
CA LYS A 995 6.00 -11.29 -8.63
C LYS A 995 5.27 -10.15 -9.35
N PRO A 996 4.44 -10.41 -10.37
CA PRO A 996 3.65 -9.37 -11.00
C PRO A 996 2.46 -8.96 -10.12
N VAL A 997 2.02 -7.72 -10.35
CA VAL A 997 0.72 -7.20 -9.89
C VAL A 997 -0.28 -7.29 -11.02
N LEU A 998 -1.52 -7.63 -10.70
CA LEU A 998 -2.62 -7.55 -11.66
C LEU A 998 -2.97 -6.06 -11.90
N PRO A 999 -3.18 -5.62 -13.15
CA PRO A 999 -3.58 -4.23 -13.43
C PRO A 999 -4.94 -3.90 -12.82
N ASP A 1000 -5.26 -2.60 -12.71
CA ASP A 1000 -6.58 -2.19 -12.23
C ASP A 1000 -7.64 -2.55 -13.29
N VAL A 1001 -8.53 -3.48 -12.94
CA VAL A 1001 -9.60 -3.97 -13.83
C VAL A 1001 -10.45 -2.80 -14.34
N GLY A 1002 -10.77 -1.80 -13.52
CA GLY A 1002 -11.59 -0.66 -13.93
C GLY A 1002 -10.87 0.26 -14.92
N ALA A 1003 -9.57 0.47 -14.74
CA ALA A 1003 -8.75 1.22 -15.69
C ALA A 1003 -8.64 0.50 -17.03
N ILE A 1004 -8.41 -0.83 -17.02
CA ILE A 1004 -8.35 -1.63 -18.24
C ILE A 1004 -9.73 -1.75 -18.90
N LYS A 1005 -10.82 -1.80 -18.12
CA LYS A 1005 -12.19 -1.80 -18.63
C LYS A 1005 -12.50 -0.47 -19.32
N THR A 1006 -12.02 0.63 -18.76
CA THR A 1006 -12.09 1.96 -19.41
C THR A 1006 -11.36 1.97 -20.76
N ASP A 1007 -10.11 1.48 -20.81
CA ASP A 1007 -9.37 1.34 -22.08
C ASP A 1007 -10.14 0.48 -23.08
N PHE A 1008 -10.65 -0.67 -22.63
CA PHE A 1008 -11.38 -1.60 -23.47
C PHE A 1008 -12.62 -0.94 -24.10
N TYR A 1009 -13.49 -0.27 -23.35
CA TYR A 1009 -14.68 0.35 -23.92
C TYR A 1009 -14.39 1.59 -24.78
N LEU A 1010 -13.22 2.22 -24.63
CA LEU A 1010 -12.75 3.27 -25.54
C LEU A 1010 -12.17 2.72 -26.84
N GLU A 1011 -11.56 1.53 -26.80
CA GLU A 1011 -11.05 0.81 -27.98
C GLU A 1011 -12.15 0.01 -28.71
N TYR A 1012 -13.12 -0.54 -27.96
CA TYR A 1012 -14.21 -1.41 -28.38
C TYR A 1012 -15.54 -0.92 -27.80
N PRO A 1013 -16.17 0.10 -28.40
CA PRO A 1013 -17.41 0.70 -27.88
C PRO A 1013 -18.58 -0.29 -27.72
N ASN A 1014 -18.56 -1.39 -28.49
CA ASN A 1014 -19.56 -2.45 -28.48
C ASN A 1014 -19.00 -3.79 -27.98
N GLY A 1015 -17.86 -3.77 -27.27
CA GLY A 1015 -17.22 -4.98 -26.78
C GLY A 1015 -18.03 -5.68 -25.68
N SER A 1016 -17.97 -7.01 -25.67
CA SER A 1016 -18.60 -7.88 -24.68
C SER A 1016 -17.70 -8.10 -23.45
N ASP A 1017 -18.29 -8.58 -22.34
CA ASP A 1017 -17.52 -8.90 -21.13
C ASP A 1017 -16.53 -10.07 -21.35
N ASN A 1018 -16.81 -11.00 -22.26
CA ASN A 1018 -15.88 -12.08 -22.62
C ASN A 1018 -14.66 -11.56 -23.38
N GLU A 1019 -14.87 -10.65 -24.33
CA GLU A 1019 -13.77 -9.98 -25.04
C GLU A 1019 -12.93 -9.12 -24.07
N PHE A 1020 -13.57 -8.55 -23.04
CA PHE A 1020 -12.85 -7.83 -21.99
C PHE A 1020 -11.91 -8.74 -21.19
N GLU A 1021 -12.33 -9.95 -20.80
CA GLU A 1021 -11.46 -10.88 -20.05
C GLU A 1021 -10.22 -11.29 -20.86
N GLN A 1022 -10.40 -11.56 -22.16
CA GLN A 1022 -9.29 -11.83 -23.08
C GLN A 1022 -8.36 -10.62 -23.21
N TYR A 1023 -8.93 -9.43 -23.39
CA TYR A 1023 -8.19 -8.17 -23.42
C TYR A 1023 -7.40 -7.95 -22.13
N TYR A 1024 -8.01 -8.19 -20.97
CA TYR A 1024 -7.37 -8.05 -19.66
C TYR A 1024 -6.22 -9.04 -19.47
N LYS A 1025 -6.41 -10.31 -19.83
CA LYS A 1025 -5.34 -11.33 -19.82
C LYS A 1025 -4.19 -10.93 -20.73
N GLN A 1026 -4.48 -10.45 -21.94
CA GLN A 1026 -3.48 -9.96 -22.89
C GLN A 1026 -2.65 -8.81 -22.29
N ARG A 1027 -3.28 -7.84 -21.64
CA ARG A 1027 -2.57 -6.72 -21.00
C ARG A 1027 -1.64 -7.16 -19.86
N ILE A 1028 -2.01 -8.20 -19.11
CA ILE A 1028 -1.12 -8.80 -18.09
C ILE A 1028 0.09 -9.44 -18.74
N LEU A 1029 -0.13 -10.26 -19.77
CA LEU A 1029 0.92 -10.96 -20.49
C LEU A 1029 1.90 -9.98 -21.15
N ASP A 1030 1.40 -8.93 -21.78
CA ASP A 1030 2.24 -7.91 -22.44
C ASP A 1030 3.24 -7.29 -21.45
N GLU A 1031 2.78 -6.88 -20.26
CA GLU A 1031 3.66 -6.34 -19.22
C GLU A 1031 4.64 -7.39 -18.67
N LEU A 1032 4.19 -8.63 -18.52
CA LEU A 1032 5.03 -9.72 -18.02
C LEU A 1032 6.15 -10.07 -19.00
N ILE A 1033 5.85 -10.24 -20.29
CA ILE A 1033 6.83 -10.54 -21.34
C ILE A 1033 7.86 -9.41 -21.45
N GLN A 1034 7.40 -8.15 -21.40
CA GLN A 1034 8.33 -7.02 -21.39
C GLN A 1034 9.25 -7.02 -20.15
N THR A 1035 8.74 -7.45 -19.00
CA THR A 1035 9.53 -7.56 -17.76
C THR A 1035 10.57 -8.68 -17.85
N ILE A 1036 10.18 -9.86 -18.37
CA ILE A 1036 11.11 -10.98 -18.59
C ILE A 1036 12.23 -10.57 -19.57
N GLY A 1037 11.90 -9.78 -20.61
CA GLY A 1037 12.84 -9.19 -21.57
C GLY A 1037 13.96 -8.33 -20.98
N ARG A 1038 13.91 -7.98 -19.68
CA ARG A 1038 14.86 -7.05 -19.04
C ARG A 1038 16.22 -7.68 -18.75
N ASN A 1039 16.30 -8.99 -18.59
CA ASN A 1039 17.61 -9.64 -18.42
C ASN A 1039 18.44 -9.68 -19.72
N ARG A 1040 17.83 -9.35 -20.87
CA ARG A 1040 18.48 -9.34 -22.20
C ARG A 1040 19.19 -10.66 -22.50
N TRP A 1041 18.56 -11.79 -22.21
CA TRP A 1041 19.20 -13.13 -22.24
C TRP A 1041 20.02 -13.41 -23.49
N HIS A 1042 19.57 -12.91 -24.64
CA HIS A 1042 20.20 -13.08 -25.93
C HIS A 1042 21.55 -12.38 -26.13
N TRP A 1043 21.90 -11.44 -25.25
CA TRP A 1043 23.24 -10.85 -25.19
C TRP A 1043 24.23 -11.72 -24.42
N TYR A 1044 23.73 -12.70 -23.66
CA TYR A 1044 24.50 -13.54 -22.74
C TYR A 1044 24.41 -15.02 -23.14
N ARG A 1045 24.63 -15.33 -24.42
CA ARG A 1045 24.38 -16.67 -25.01
C ARG A 1045 25.11 -17.81 -24.30
N GLU A 1046 26.24 -17.51 -23.65
CA GLU A 1046 27.07 -18.48 -22.93
C GLU A 1046 26.66 -18.64 -21.46
N GLN A 1047 25.75 -17.81 -20.96
CA GLN A 1047 25.27 -17.84 -19.58
C GLN A 1047 23.84 -18.35 -19.55
N GLU A 1048 23.60 -19.40 -18.74
CA GLU A 1048 22.24 -19.81 -18.41
C GLU A 1048 21.60 -18.79 -17.46
N LEU A 1049 20.43 -18.29 -17.84
CA LEU A 1049 19.67 -17.32 -17.07
C LEU A 1049 18.37 -17.94 -16.60
N HIS A 1050 18.09 -17.78 -15.31
CA HIS A 1050 16.90 -18.33 -14.67
C HIS A 1050 15.95 -17.21 -14.28
N VAL A 1051 14.67 -17.40 -14.58
CA VAL A 1051 13.59 -16.48 -14.23
C VAL A 1051 12.53 -17.25 -13.45
N TRP A 1052 12.34 -16.92 -12.19
CA TRP A 1052 11.31 -17.50 -11.33
C TRP A 1052 10.09 -16.57 -11.30
N LEU A 1053 8.93 -17.10 -11.68
CA LEU A 1053 7.67 -16.35 -11.78
C LEU A 1053 6.67 -16.84 -10.74
N CYS A 1054 6.11 -15.92 -9.95
CA CYS A 1054 5.01 -16.21 -9.02
C CYS A 1054 3.69 -15.65 -9.59
N LEU A 1055 3.01 -16.45 -10.41
CA LEU A 1055 1.85 -16.02 -11.19
C LEU A 1055 0.53 -16.51 -10.61
N PRO A 1056 -0.55 -15.72 -10.73
CA PRO A 1056 -1.88 -16.21 -10.44
C PRO A 1056 -2.25 -17.37 -11.36
N GLU A 1057 -3.14 -18.24 -10.88
CA GLU A 1057 -3.60 -19.45 -11.56
C GLU A 1057 -4.11 -19.18 -12.98
N LYS A 1058 -4.83 -18.06 -13.17
CA LYS A 1058 -5.35 -17.61 -14.47
C LYS A 1058 -4.30 -17.30 -15.55
N ILE A 1059 -3.02 -17.21 -15.19
CA ILE A 1059 -1.90 -17.09 -16.13
C ILE A 1059 -1.10 -18.37 -16.04
N SER A 1060 -1.23 -19.23 -17.04
CA SER A 1060 -0.57 -20.51 -17.15
C SER A 1060 0.83 -20.40 -17.76
N ALA A 1061 1.66 -21.43 -17.63
CA ALA A 1061 2.92 -21.52 -18.37
C ALA A 1061 2.68 -21.59 -19.90
N LYS A 1062 1.57 -22.22 -20.34
CA LYS A 1062 1.16 -22.30 -21.75
C LYS A 1062 0.99 -20.91 -22.36
N ASP A 1063 0.43 -19.96 -21.60
CA ASP A 1063 0.24 -18.57 -22.05
C ASP A 1063 1.57 -17.83 -22.33
N ILE A 1064 2.65 -18.22 -21.65
CA ILE A 1064 3.98 -17.63 -21.85
C ILE A 1064 4.70 -18.33 -23.01
N VAL A 1065 4.57 -19.65 -23.12
CA VAL A 1065 5.07 -20.45 -24.25
C VAL A 1065 4.46 -19.99 -25.56
N ALA A 1066 3.16 -19.70 -25.56
CA ALA A 1066 2.42 -19.06 -26.65
C ALA A 1066 3.06 -17.75 -27.16
N ARG A 1067 3.85 -17.06 -26.34
CA ARG A 1067 4.57 -15.82 -26.71
C ARG A 1067 6.02 -16.07 -27.13
N GLY A 1068 6.41 -17.32 -27.38
CA GLY A 1068 7.75 -17.69 -27.84
C GLY A 1068 8.83 -17.62 -26.76
N LEU A 1069 8.45 -17.77 -25.48
CA LEU A 1069 9.37 -17.88 -24.35
C LEU A 1069 9.24 -19.26 -23.67
N PRO A 1070 10.34 -19.96 -23.39
CA PRO A 1070 10.28 -21.25 -22.70
C PRO A 1070 9.75 -21.04 -21.29
N CYS A 1071 8.70 -21.75 -20.87
CA CYS A 1071 8.21 -21.69 -19.50
C CYS A 1071 7.63 -23.04 -19.08
N GLU A 1072 8.00 -23.48 -17.88
CA GLU A 1072 7.46 -24.68 -17.24
C GLU A 1072 6.84 -24.32 -15.88
N THR A 1073 5.78 -25.03 -15.49
CA THR A 1073 5.27 -24.96 -14.11
C THR A 1073 5.97 -26.02 -13.27
N LYS A 1074 6.43 -25.65 -12.08
CA LYS A 1074 7.05 -26.58 -11.13
C LYS A 1074 6.42 -26.46 -9.75
N PRO A 1075 6.26 -27.58 -9.02
CA PRO A 1075 5.80 -27.55 -7.65
C PRO A 1075 6.76 -26.77 -6.75
N VAL A 1076 6.21 -25.88 -5.91
CA VAL A 1076 7.01 -25.07 -4.97
C VAL A 1076 7.78 -25.96 -4.01
N ALA A 1077 7.20 -27.09 -3.60
CA ALA A 1077 7.80 -28.02 -2.65
C ALA A 1077 9.15 -28.59 -3.12
N GLU A 1078 9.33 -28.77 -4.43
CA GLU A 1078 10.58 -29.30 -5.00
C GLU A 1078 11.76 -28.33 -4.85
N TYR A 1079 11.45 -27.04 -4.66
CA TYR A 1079 12.43 -25.98 -4.52
C TYR A 1079 12.57 -25.50 -3.07
N CYS A 1080 11.44 -25.27 -2.41
CA CYS A 1080 11.35 -24.84 -1.03
C CYS A 1080 10.09 -25.45 -0.39
N LEU A 1081 10.27 -26.54 0.38
CA LEU A 1081 9.18 -27.25 1.04
C LEU A 1081 8.41 -26.31 1.98
N GLU A 1082 9.09 -25.45 2.71
CA GLU A 1082 8.50 -24.49 3.65
C GLU A 1082 7.63 -23.43 2.94
N ALA A 1083 7.92 -23.11 1.68
CA ALA A 1083 7.12 -22.22 0.85
C ALA A 1083 5.92 -22.92 0.20
N ALA A 1084 5.88 -24.26 0.20
CA ALA A 1084 4.80 -25.00 -0.44
C ALA A 1084 3.45 -24.81 0.28
N PRO A 1085 2.30 -25.06 -0.39
CA PRO A 1085 1.01 -25.18 0.28
C PRO A 1085 1.06 -26.14 1.49
N LEU A 1086 0.33 -25.78 2.55
CA LEU A 1086 0.32 -26.57 3.80
C LEU A 1086 -0.05 -28.04 3.60
N THR A 1087 -0.86 -28.35 2.58
CA THR A 1087 -1.21 -29.71 2.21
C THR A 1087 0.03 -30.47 1.74
N GLN A 1088 0.78 -29.95 0.76
CA GLN A 1088 2.02 -30.55 0.27
C GLN A 1088 3.04 -30.71 1.42
N GLN A 1089 3.22 -29.67 2.25
CA GLN A 1089 4.09 -29.75 3.44
C GLN A 1089 3.75 -30.89 4.38
N LYS A 1090 2.45 -31.06 4.69
CA LYS A 1090 1.98 -32.11 5.59
C LYS A 1090 2.19 -33.48 4.99
N VAL A 1091 1.92 -33.66 3.69
CA VAL A 1091 2.11 -34.94 3.02
C VAL A 1091 3.57 -35.35 3.03
N VAL A 1092 4.48 -34.45 2.66
CA VAL A 1092 5.92 -34.72 2.69
C VAL A 1092 6.39 -35.07 4.11
N LYS A 1093 5.98 -34.29 5.13
CA LYS A 1093 6.30 -34.60 6.55
C LYS A 1093 5.73 -35.93 7.02
N VAL A 1094 4.54 -36.33 6.55
CA VAL A 1094 3.97 -37.65 6.82
C VAL A 1094 4.84 -38.73 6.19
N PHE A 1095 5.21 -38.60 4.91
CA PHE A 1095 6.09 -39.56 4.23
C PHE A 1095 7.44 -39.72 4.94
N GLN A 1096 8.10 -38.61 5.28
CA GLN A 1096 9.35 -38.63 6.04
C GLN A 1096 9.17 -39.34 7.39
N SER A 1097 8.09 -39.02 8.12
CA SER A 1097 7.79 -39.64 9.41
C SER A 1097 7.53 -41.14 9.32
N ILE A 1098 6.83 -41.60 8.26
CA ILE A 1098 6.61 -43.03 7.99
C ILE A 1098 7.94 -43.70 7.69
N CYS A 1099 8.75 -43.13 6.80
CA CYS A 1099 10.03 -43.67 6.41
C CYS A 1099 11.00 -43.82 7.60
N GLN A 1100 11.01 -42.84 8.51
CA GLN A 1100 11.79 -42.90 9.75
C GLN A 1100 11.32 -44.05 10.67
N GLN A 1101 10.01 -44.29 10.79
CA GLN A 1101 9.46 -45.37 11.64
C GLN A 1101 9.65 -46.75 11.01
N VAL A 1102 9.48 -46.86 9.69
CA VAL A 1102 9.76 -48.07 8.93
C VAL A 1102 11.21 -48.50 9.11
N LYS A 1103 12.15 -47.56 9.00
CA LYS A 1103 13.59 -47.82 9.25
C LYS A 1103 13.85 -48.32 10.67
N LYS A 1104 13.15 -47.78 11.68
CA LYS A 1104 13.26 -48.20 13.09
C LYS A 1104 12.57 -49.53 13.39
N GLY A 1105 11.80 -50.08 12.45
CA GLY A 1105 11.00 -51.30 12.67
C GLY A 1105 9.81 -51.10 13.62
N VAL A 1106 9.38 -49.86 13.84
CA VAL A 1106 8.31 -49.52 14.78
C VAL A 1106 6.97 -49.35 14.04
N LYS A 1107 5.87 -49.70 14.72
CA LYS A 1107 4.52 -49.56 14.15
C LYS A 1107 4.17 -48.09 13.93
N VAL A 1108 3.78 -47.77 12.70
CA VAL A 1108 3.28 -46.44 12.34
C VAL A 1108 1.83 -46.28 12.81
N THR A 1109 1.55 -45.25 13.61
CA THR A 1109 0.19 -44.91 14.07
C THR A 1109 -0.17 -43.48 13.69
N GLN A 1110 -1.47 -43.20 13.55
CA GLN A 1110 -1.94 -41.84 13.23
C GLN A 1110 -1.60 -40.84 14.35
N GLU A 1111 -1.65 -41.26 15.61
CA GLU A 1111 -1.25 -40.44 16.77
C GLU A 1111 0.22 -40.04 16.71
N PHE A 1112 1.10 -40.99 16.34
CA PHE A 1112 2.51 -40.70 16.16
C PHE A 1112 2.71 -39.65 15.04
N LEU A 1113 2.09 -39.87 13.87
CA LEU A 1113 2.18 -38.94 12.74
C LEU A 1113 1.64 -37.56 13.10
N ALA A 1114 0.51 -37.50 13.81
CA ALA A 1114 -0.10 -36.26 14.28
C ALA A 1114 0.86 -35.47 15.19
N SER A 1115 1.52 -36.15 16.13
CA SER A 1115 2.51 -35.53 17.02
C SER A 1115 3.73 -34.98 16.26
N ARG A 1116 4.19 -35.66 15.22
CA ARG A 1116 5.37 -35.28 14.43
C ARG A 1116 5.09 -34.13 13.47
N VAL A 1117 3.93 -34.16 12.83
CA VAL A 1117 3.49 -33.11 11.90
C VAL A 1117 2.99 -31.87 12.65
N GLY A 1118 2.66 -32.00 13.94
CA GLY A 1118 2.17 -30.90 14.77
C GLY A 1118 0.68 -30.59 14.55
N VAL A 1119 -0.12 -31.61 14.24
CA VAL A 1119 -1.56 -31.49 13.96
C VAL A 1119 -2.38 -32.46 14.81
N HIS A 1120 -3.69 -32.25 14.89
CA HIS A 1120 -4.61 -33.21 15.52
C HIS A 1120 -4.73 -34.52 14.71
N GLN A 1121 -4.95 -35.67 15.36
CA GLN A 1121 -5.10 -36.97 14.69
C GLN A 1121 -6.18 -36.98 13.60
N SER A 1122 -7.29 -36.29 13.83
CA SER A 1122 -8.38 -36.13 12.85
C SER A 1122 -7.90 -35.48 11.54
N ASN A 1123 -6.90 -34.58 11.59
CA ASN A 1123 -6.32 -33.98 10.39
C ASN A 1123 -5.48 -34.98 9.58
N ILE A 1124 -4.76 -35.89 10.24
CA ILE A 1124 -4.05 -36.98 9.54
C ILE A 1124 -5.05 -37.92 8.87
N SER A 1125 -6.13 -38.27 9.57
CA SER A 1125 -7.21 -39.10 9.01
C SER A 1125 -7.85 -38.45 7.78
N ARG A 1126 -8.16 -37.14 7.85
CA ARG A 1126 -8.68 -36.37 6.71
C ARG A 1126 -7.69 -36.29 5.55
N LEU A 1127 -6.41 -36.07 5.83
CA LEU A 1127 -5.36 -36.03 4.80
C LEU A 1127 -5.24 -37.36 4.06
N LEU A 1128 -5.20 -38.49 4.79
CA LEU A 1128 -5.15 -39.82 4.19
C LEU A 1128 -6.38 -40.14 3.32
N LYS A 1129 -7.57 -39.65 3.73
CA LYS A 1129 -8.78 -39.73 2.90
C LYS A 1129 -8.67 -38.89 1.63
N GLN A 1130 -8.12 -37.68 1.71
CA GLN A 1130 -7.90 -36.82 0.54
C GLN A 1130 -6.93 -37.45 -0.46
N LEU A 1131 -5.89 -38.12 0.03
CA LEU A 1131 -4.95 -38.87 -0.80
C LEU A 1131 -5.56 -40.16 -1.36
N ASN A 1132 -6.76 -40.58 -0.91
CA ASN A 1132 -7.34 -41.89 -1.20
C ASN A 1132 -6.44 -43.09 -0.83
N TYR A 1133 -5.53 -42.92 0.14
CA TYR A 1133 -4.59 -43.96 0.58
C TYR A 1133 -4.68 -44.20 2.10
N PRO A 1134 -5.15 -45.38 2.54
CA PRO A 1134 -5.13 -45.75 3.95
C PRO A 1134 -3.71 -45.79 4.51
N LEU A 1135 -3.53 -45.46 5.80
CA LEU A 1135 -2.21 -45.48 6.46
C LEU A 1135 -1.49 -46.83 6.33
N LYS A 1136 -2.25 -47.93 6.33
CA LYS A 1136 -1.73 -49.29 6.19
C LYS A 1136 -1.01 -49.47 4.85
N ASP A 1137 -1.61 -48.98 3.78
CA ASP A 1137 -1.12 -49.14 2.42
C ASP A 1137 0.04 -48.18 2.16
N LEU A 1138 -0.05 -46.94 2.66
CA LEU A 1138 1.05 -45.98 2.65
C LEU A 1138 2.29 -46.50 3.41
N THR A 1139 2.07 -47.14 4.56
CA THR A 1139 3.15 -47.76 5.34
C THR A 1139 3.73 -48.98 4.63
N LYS A 1140 2.89 -49.77 3.94
CA LYS A 1140 3.34 -50.91 3.14
C LYS A 1140 4.19 -50.43 1.97
N LEU A 1141 3.77 -49.41 1.24
CA LEU A 1141 4.51 -48.76 0.16
C LEU A 1141 5.91 -48.33 0.63
N CYS A 1142 6.02 -47.56 1.72
CA CYS A 1142 7.31 -47.16 2.28
C CYS A 1142 8.18 -48.34 2.73
N LYS A 1143 7.57 -49.42 3.25
CA LYS A 1143 8.29 -50.66 3.62
C LYS A 1143 8.82 -51.39 2.40
N ASP A 1144 8.02 -51.52 1.36
CA ASP A 1144 8.38 -52.21 0.13
C ASP A 1144 9.49 -51.45 -0.60
N LEU A 1145 9.42 -50.11 -0.64
CA LEU A 1145 10.50 -49.22 -1.09
C LEU A 1145 11.79 -49.43 -0.26
N TYR A 1146 11.70 -49.40 1.07
CA TYR A 1146 12.86 -49.61 1.95
C TYR A 1146 13.51 -50.97 1.74
N ILE A 1147 12.71 -52.04 1.66
CA ILE A 1147 13.18 -53.41 1.43
C ILE A 1147 13.81 -53.53 0.05
N THR A 1148 13.20 -52.95 -0.98
CA THR A 1148 13.71 -52.96 -2.36
C THR A 1148 15.08 -52.28 -2.43
N ILE A 1149 15.20 -51.09 -1.83
CA ILE A 1149 16.47 -50.35 -1.76
C ILE A 1149 17.53 -51.14 -0.99
N LYS A 1150 17.16 -51.72 0.16
CA LYS A 1150 18.07 -52.53 0.99
C LYS A 1150 18.51 -53.83 0.30
N ARG A 1151 17.65 -54.48 -0.49
CA ARG A 1151 17.91 -55.77 -1.14
C ARG A 1151 18.59 -55.64 -2.49
N LYS A 1152 18.10 -54.76 -3.37
CA LYS A 1152 18.56 -54.69 -4.77
C LYS A 1152 19.82 -53.85 -4.96
N ARG A 1153 20.15 -52.92 -4.03
CA ARG A 1153 21.22 -51.90 -4.19
C ARG A 1153 21.13 -51.07 -5.49
N ILE A 1154 20.07 -51.23 -6.28
CA ILE A 1154 19.82 -50.64 -7.59
C ILE A 1154 18.30 -50.38 -7.64
N ILE A 1155 17.91 -49.13 -7.90
CA ILE A 1155 16.56 -48.78 -8.33
C ILE A 1155 16.66 -48.69 -9.86
N SER A 1156 16.42 -49.78 -10.58
CA SER A 1156 16.33 -49.78 -12.06
C SER A 1156 14.88 -49.67 -12.55
N ASP A 1157 13.94 -49.92 -11.65
CA ASP A 1157 12.51 -49.98 -11.93
C ASP A 1157 11.91 -48.57 -11.70
N PRO A 1158 10.92 -48.15 -12.51
CA PRO A 1158 10.22 -46.89 -12.28
C PRO A 1158 9.60 -46.84 -10.87
N PRO A 1159 9.31 -45.64 -10.33
CA PRO A 1159 8.61 -45.51 -9.06
C PRO A 1159 7.35 -46.40 -9.04
N PRO A 1160 6.99 -47.02 -7.90
CA PRO A 1160 5.78 -47.84 -7.82
C PRO A 1160 4.57 -47.05 -8.32
N PRO A 1161 3.65 -47.63 -9.11
CA PRO A 1161 2.45 -46.94 -9.59
C PRO A 1161 1.68 -46.24 -8.47
N GLU A 1162 1.63 -46.87 -7.29
CA GLU A 1162 0.97 -46.28 -6.12
C GLU A 1162 1.64 -44.99 -5.63
N LEU A 1163 2.96 -44.88 -5.77
CA LEU A 1163 3.67 -43.64 -5.47
C LEU A 1163 3.42 -42.58 -6.54
N MET A 1164 3.32 -42.98 -7.81
CA MET A 1164 2.96 -42.08 -8.92
C MET A 1164 1.58 -41.45 -8.66
N ASP A 1165 0.57 -42.27 -8.36
CA ASP A 1165 -0.80 -41.82 -8.06
C ASP A 1165 -0.85 -40.82 -6.91
N ILE A 1166 -0.09 -41.08 -5.83
CA ILE A 1166 -0.06 -40.20 -4.65
C ILE A 1166 0.60 -38.87 -4.98
N CYS A 1167 1.69 -38.90 -5.76
CA CYS A 1167 2.44 -37.72 -6.14
C CYS A 1167 1.66 -36.87 -7.15
N GLU A 1168 0.93 -37.49 -8.07
CA GLU A 1168 0.01 -36.83 -8.99
C GLU A 1168 -1.14 -36.14 -8.24
N ALA A 1169 -1.75 -36.81 -7.24
CA ALA A 1169 -2.84 -36.26 -6.43
C ALA A 1169 -2.47 -35.01 -5.60
N ILE A 1170 -1.18 -34.70 -5.47
CA ILE A 1170 -0.67 -33.56 -4.69
C ILE A 1170 0.31 -32.68 -5.48
N ASP A 1171 0.43 -32.92 -6.78
CA ASP A 1171 1.31 -32.21 -7.71
C ASP A 1171 2.77 -32.17 -7.23
N LEU A 1172 3.42 -33.34 -7.16
CA LEU A 1172 4.85 -33.51 -6.86
C LEU A 1172 5.51 -34.47 -7.86
N ASP A 1173 6.79 -34.28 -8.17
CA ASP A 1173 7.57 -35.27 -8.91
C ASP A 1173 7.82 -36.54 -8.06
N PRO A 1174 7.37 -37.73 -8.50
CA PRO A 1174 7.62 -39.00 -7.84
C PRO A 1174 9.11 -39.28 -7.59
N LEU A 1175 10.00 -38.87 -8.50
CA LEU A 1175 11.45 -39.04 -8.36
C LEU A 1175 12.02 -38.14 -7.26
N TRP A 1176 11.49 -36.93 -7.10
CA TRP A 1176 11.86 -36.04 -6.01
C TRP A 1176 11.43 -36.61 -4.66
N VAL A 1177 10.22 -37.18 -4.57
CA VAL A 1177 9.76 -37.86 -3.36
C VAL A 1177 10.64 -39.07 -3.03
N VAL A 1178 11.03 -39.86 -4.03
CA VAL A 1178 12.01 -40.95 -3.85
C VAL A 1178 13.35 -40.42 -3.33
N ALA A 1179 13.85 -39.32 -3.88
CA ALA A 1179 15.11 -38.71 -3.43
C ALA A 1179 15.04 -38.26 -1.96
N LEU A 1180 13.94 -37.62 -1.53
CA LEU A 1180 13.70 -37.27 -0.13
C LEU A 1180 13.68 -38.48 0.80
N ILE A 1181 13.04 -39.57 0.35
CA ILE A 1181 12.96 -40.82 1.10
C ILE A 1181 14.38 -41.40 1.28
N LEU A 1182 15.20 -41.34 0.23
CA LEU A 1182 16.59 -41.81 0.26
C LEU A 1182 17.45 -40.97 1.21
N GLU A 1183 17.36 -39.64 1.15
CA GLU A 1183 18.10 -38.72 2.03
C GLU A 1183 17.82 -39.01 3.52
N GLU A 1184 16.57 -39.26 3.89
CA GLU A 1184 16.21 -39.58 5.28
C GLU A 1184 16.72 -40.94 5.76
N TRP A 1185 16.99 -41.84 4.82
CA TRP A 1185 17.62 -43.12 5.13
C TRP A 1185 19.16 -43.02 5.19
N GLU A 1186 19.78 -42.00 4.59
CA GLU A 1186 21.24 -41.78 4.59
C GLU A 1186 21.78 -41.07 5.84
N THR A 1187 21.10 -40.03 6.34
CA THR A 1187 21.53 -39.17 7.47
C THR A 1187 21.81 -39.89 8.79
N ASN A 1188 21.55 -41.20 8.90
CA ASN A 1188 21.77 -42.01 10.11
C ASN A 1188 22.61 -43.29 9.86
N GLY A 1189 23.62 -43.26 8.98
CA GLY A 1189 24.71 -44.27 8.99
C GLY A 1189 25.05 -44.99 7.68
N PHE A 1190 24.63 -44.52 6.51
CA PHE A 1190 25.13 -45.02 5.23
C PHE A 1190 26.11 -44.01 4.62
N LYS A 1191 27.37 -44.39 4.43
CA LYS A 1191 28.35 -43.56 3.71
C LYS A 1191 28.13 -43.69 2.21
N PHE A 1192 27.75 -42.61 1.55
CA PHE A 1192 27.63 -42.54 0.10
C PHE A 1192 29.04 -42.53 -0.53
N THR A 1193 29.38 -43.61 -1.25
CA THR A 1193 30.30 -43.55 -2.39
C THR A 1193 29.38 -43.56 -3.60
N PRO A 1194 29.49 -42.65 -4.59
CA PRO A 1194 28.55 -42.61 -5.72
C PRO A 1194 28.54 -43.98 -6.40
N PRO A 1195 27.48 -44.79 -6.28
CA PRO A 1195 27.62 -46.18 -6.63
C PRO A 1195 27.33 -46.39 -8.11
N THR A 1196 27.94 -47.44 -8.62
CA THR A 1196 27.71 -48.08 -9.92
C THR A 1196 26.24 -48.34 -10.27
N TRP A 1197 25.25 -48.13 -9.39
CA TRP A 1197 23.83 -48.29 -9.75
C TRP A 1197 23.30 -47.22 -10.70
N LEU A 1198 23.86 -46.00 -10.68
CA LEU A 1198 23.50 -44.93 -11.62
C LEU A 1198 23.79 -45.33 -13.07
N THR A 1199 24.81 -46.16 -13.33
CA THR A 1199 25.08 -46.63 -14.69
C THR A 1199 24.03 -47.60 -15.24
N TYR A 1200 23.07 -48.06 -14.41
CA TYR A 1200 22.02 -49.01 -14.78
C TYR A 1200 20.60 -48.41 -14.84
N LEU A 1201 20.43 -47.13 -14.48
CA LEU A 1201 19.21 -46.39 -14.83
C LEU A 1201 19.18 -46.14 -16.34
N ASN A 1202 17.99 -46.13 -16.96
CA ASN A 1202 17.85 -45.57 -18.32
C ASN A 1202 18.51 -44.18 -18.36
N LYS A 1203 19.13 -43.82 -19.49
CA LYS A 1203 19.94 -42.59 -19.62
C LYS A 1203 19.17 -41.33 -19.19
N GLU A 1204 17.91 -41.21 -19.57
CA GLU A 1204 17.04 -40.09 -19.23
C GLU A 1204 16.76 -40.01 -17.71
N TYR A 1205 16.41 -41.14 -17.08
CA TYR A 1205 16.20 -41.20 -15.63
C TYR A 1205 17.48 -40.97 -14.84
N ARG A 1206 18.61 -41.47 -15.35
CA ARG A 1206 19.94 -41.25 -14.79
C ARG A 1206 20.30 -39.77 -14.80
N GLU A 1207 20.09 -39.09 -15.91
CA GLU A 1207 20.39 -37.66 -16.07
C GLU A 1207 19.49 -36.81 -15.16
N LYS A 1208 18.18 -37.11 -15.08
CA LYS A 1208 17.24 -36.42 -14.17
C LYS A 1208 17.58 -36.64 -12.69
N LEU A 1209 17.78 -37.89 -12.27
CA LEU A 1209 18.06 -38.22 -10.87
C LEU A 1209 19.44 -37.71 -10.44
N TRP A 1210 20.44 -37.77 -11.32
CA TRP A 1210 21.76 -37.23 -11.06
C TRP A 1210 21.74 -35.70 -10.94
N ALA A 1211 20.98 -35.01 -11.79
CA ALA A 1211 20.78 -33.57 -11.67
C ALA A 1211 20.13 -33.19 -10.32
N ILE A 1212 19.08 -33.92 -9.89
CA ILE A 1212 18.41 -33.71 -8.59
C ILE A 1212 19.38 -33.96 -7.42
N ILE A 1213 20.06 -35.11 -7.40
CA ILE A 1213 20.97 -35.48 -6.32
C ILE A 1213 22.15 -34.52 -6.23
N MET A 1214 22.79 -34.17 -7.35
CA MET A 1214 23.93 -33.24 -7.35
C MET A 1214 23.53 -31.83 -6.90
N THR A 1215 22.33 -31.37 -7.27
CA THR A 1215 21.81 -30.06 -6.83
C THR A 1215 21.58 -30.03 -5.31
N SER A 1216 21.05 -31.11 -4.73
CA SER A 1216 20.86 -31.26 -3.27
C SER A 1216 22.18 -31.46 -2.53
N PHE A 1217 23.13 -32.23 -3.08
CA PHE A 1217 24.41 -32.56 -2.42
C PHE A 1217 25.40 -31.39 -2.41
N ILE A 1218 25.42 -30.58 -3.48
CA ILE A 1218 26.23 -29.35 -3.55
C ILE A 1218 25.68 -28.30 -2.58
N ALA A 1219 24.36 -28.17 -2.45
CA ALA A 1219 23.74 -27.25 -1.49
C ALA A 1219 24.08 -27.60 -0.02
N TYR A 1220 24.31 -28.88 0.30
CA TYR A 1220 24.60 -29.35 1.65
C TYR A 1220 26.07 -29.22 2.07
N ARG A 1221 27.03 -29.25 1.12
CA ARG A 1221 28.48 -29.26 1.44
C ARG A 1221 29.23 -27.93 1.29
N VAL A 1222 28.61 -26.87 0.78
CA VAL A 1222 29.28 -25.55 0.64
C VAL A 1222 29.56 -24.85 2.00
N ASN A 1223 29.06 -25.37 3.13
CA ASN A 1223 29.36 -24.85 4.46
C ASN A 1223 30.59 -25.47 5.17
N GLU A 1224 31.26 -26.47 4.58
CA GLU A 1224 32.52 -26.99 5.12
C GLU A 1224 33.49 -27.27 3.97
N SER A 1225 34.50 -26.42 3.80
CA SER A 1225 35.62 -26.70 2.89
C SER A 1225 36.40 -27.92 3.37
N PRO A 1226 36.48 -29.03 2.60
CA PRO A 1226 37.41 -30.11 2.91
C PRO A 1226 38.78 -29.83 2.25
N PRO A 1227 39.92 -30.13 2.90
CA PRO A 1227 41.26 -29.88 2.37
C PRO A 1227 41.70 -30.69 1.12
N TRP A 1228 40.81 -31.45 0.48
CA TRP A 1228 41.17 -32.38 -0.60
C TRP A 1228 40.64 -32.00 -1.99
N ALA A 1229 40.02 -30.82 -2.15
CA ALA A 1229 39.46 -30.36 -3.43
C ALA A 1229 40.50 -29.83 -4.45
N THR A 1230 41.73 -30.37 -4.43
CA THR A 1230 42.79 -30.11 -5.43
C THR A 1230 43.54 -31.39 -5.81
N SER A 1231 42.80 -32.43 -6.22
CA SER A 1231 43.37 -33.58 -6.93
C SER A 1231 42.44 -34.04 -8.05
#